data_AF-A0A640W2E3-F1
#
_entry.id   AF-A0A640W2E3-F1
#
_cell.length_a   1.000
_cell.length_b   1.000
_cell.length_c   1.000
_cell.angle_alpha   90.00
_cell.angle_beta   90.00
_cell.angle_gamma   90.00
#
_symmetry.space_group_name_H-M   'P 1'
#
loop_
_entity.id
_entity.type
_entity.pdbx_description
1 polymer ?
#
loop_
_entity_poly.entity_id
_entity_poly.type
_entity_poly.pdbx_seq_one_letter_code
_entity_poly.pdbx_strand_id
1 'polypeptide(L)'
;MLNSLFNLHTMRIKFEEPVDIIASILWTVILLFLIVFNVKGAIRIIFGLPFVIFIPGYLFIFLLFPGNEEIDIIERIALSFGLSIAIVPLVGLILNYTPWGIRLESVATSLSILVFILATFAVIRWHGLEPSKRFIISFEINLPENKVDKILTISLIFAIILSLILLIYVITMPREGEKFTEFYILGPSGKAEDYPTNISSNETEKVIIGIANHEGKTINYTVEMWLIKYNSFLEFDGKNDYAKANITIPYVPKTIEAWVKASEDDSVYSKTYEVEDYKKLGEVYNDSGNIVVRAVEGEIGYIIDKIKVPKGFNGPFVLSILSKVDNNTLNESVWKAEIYEGKKLKWTYGMKANEYESANLYQYKESPTWFFDASGSYEIKIYVYGVVDLYIDKISIMAKRGAIGRNWPNEALMVFDGKKNGLQIGYLTKMENGKQSYEWFNSYIPRDKKFHQVVVTFDNGIKKCYIDGEFKEAIKIEGEMLECSGKLIIGGDYSYFFGGIDDVRLYNRALTANEIKQNYLGNVTTKGMIAWWSFNEGYGSIAHDSVGSYNATLYGCEWAIDGIADMWFMDKIEVKLNSTKVNIEKEWEPQWEYEYSFKINKKGLFKLAFLLFKGKTENFQKWQEFVDEKRIENAYRECHLWIKVR
;
A
#
# COMPACT_ATOMS: atom_id res chain seq x y z
N MET A 1 65.19 49.79 43.10
CA MET A 1 63.72 49.94 43.19
C MET A 1 63.13 49.72 41.80
N LEU A 2 63.25 48.50 41.28
CA LEU A 2 62.71 48.07 39.98
C LEU A 2 62.16 46.67 40.22
N ASN A 3 60.84 46.55 40.30
CA ASN A 3 60.13 45.28 40.28
C ASN A 3 58.70 45.54 39.78
N SER A 4 58.21 44.59 38.99
CA SER A 4 56.88 44.54 38.36
C SER A 4 56.76 45.31 37.04
N LEU A 5 57.06 44.60 35.95
CA LEU A 5 56.31 44.59 34.67
C LEU A 5 56.95 43.48 33.82
N PHE A 6 56.14 42.66 33.16
CA PHE A 6 56.45 41.44 32.39
C PHE A 6 56.44 40.11 33.15
N ASN A 7 55.23 39.63 33.44
CA ASN A 7 54.95 38.19 33.50
C ASN A 7 54.60 37.73 32.07
N LEU A 8 55.50 37.00 31.42
CA LEU A 8 55.40 36.49 30.03
C LEU A 8 54.56 35.19 29.92
N HIS A 9 53.49 35.05 30.71
CA HIS A 9 52.68 33.82 30.75
C HIS A 9 51.25 33.93 30.25
N THR A 10 50.72 35.13 30.06
CA THR A 10 49.37 35.32 29.55
C THR A 10 49.32 36.54 28.62
N MET A 11 48.99 36.34 27.35
CA MET A 11 48.70 37.43 26.42
C MET A 11 47.18 37.56 26.32
N ARG A 12 46.63 38.67 26.83
CA ARG A 12 45.20 38.99 26.74
C ARG A 12 44.98 40.08 25.69
N ILE A 13 44.31 39.73 24.60
CA ILE A 13 43.86 40.71 23.59
C ILE A 13 42.40 41.02 23.88
N LYS A 14 42.08 42.28 24.18
CA LYS A 14 40.72 42.79 24.36
C LYS A 14 40.41 43.80 23.27
N PHE A 15 39.28 43.63 22.60
CA PHE A 15 38.77 44.61 21.63
C PHE A 15 37.89 45.65 22.36
N GLU A 16 37.70 46.83 21.77
CA GLU A 16 36.83 47.88 22.32
C GLU A 16 35.43 47.90 21.67
N GLU A 17 35.29 47.23 20.52
CA GLU A 17 34.08 47.15 19.69
C GLU A 17 33.65 45.68 19.45
N PRO A 18 32.40 45.41 19.04
CA PRO A 18 31.93 44.06 18.73
C PRO A 18 32.46 43.58 17.37
N VAL A 19 33.76 43.30 17.31
CA VAL A 19 34.51 42.92 16.10
C VAL A 19 33.95 41.65 15.45
N ASP A 20 33.34 40.77 16.24
CA ASP A 20 32.69 39.53 15.81
C ASP A 20 31.43 39.76 14.97
N ILE A 21 30.62 40.77 15.30
CA ILE A 21 29.48 41.18 14.47
C ILE A 21 29.99 41.76 13.15
N ILE A 22 31.02 42.61 13.22
CA ILE A 22 31.63 43.23 12.03
C ILE A 22 32.22 42.15 11.11
N ALA A 23 32.93 41.18 11.68
CA ALA A 23 33.50 40.05 10.95
C ALA A 23 32.40 39.20 10.28
N SER A 24 31.29 38.96 10.97
CA SER A 24 30.14 38.22 10.43
C SER A 24 29.50 38.93 9.23
N ILE A 25 29.36 40.26 9.32
CA ILE A 25 28.88 41.10 8.22
C ILE A 25 29.85 41.05 7.03
N LEU A 26 31.15 41.29 7.27
CA LEU A 26 32.16 41.27 6.21
C LEU A 26 32.22 39.90 5.51
N TRP A 27 32.15 38.81 6.28
CA TRP A 27 32.12 37.44 5.76
C TRP A 27 30.94 37.21 4.83
N THR A 28 29.75 37.71 5.23
CA THR A 28 28.52 37.63 4.44
C THR A 28 28.64 38.43 3.14
N VAL A 29 29.21 39.64 3.20
CA VAL A 29 29.45 40.48 2.01
C VAL A 29 30.42 39.81 1.03
N ILE A 30 31.51 39.21 1.53
CA ILE A 30 32.45 38.48 0.68
C ILE A 30 31.78 37.28 0.02
N LEU A 31 30.98 36.50 0.76
CA LEU A 31 30.24 35.38 0.19
C LEU A 31 29.25 35.84 -0.90
N LEU A 32 28.50 36.91 -0.66
CA LEU A 32 27.60 37.47 -1.67
C LEU A 32 28.36 37.91 -2.93
N PHE A 33 29.51 38.55 -2.77
CA PHE A 33 30.38 38.89 -3.89
C PHE A 33 30.81 37.64 -4.67
N LEU A 34 31.25 36.58 -3.99
CA LEU A 34 31.63 35.32 -4.64
C LEU A 34 30.47 34.70 -5.43
N ILE A 35 29.24 34.79 -4.92
CA ILE A 35 28.04 34.28 -5.59
C ILE A 35 27.67 35.15 -6.81
N VAL A 36 27.63 36.47 -6.66
CA VAL A 36 27.28 37.42 -7.73
C VAL A 36 28.25 37.35 -8.90
N PHE A 37 29.55 37.19 -8.64
CA PHE A 37 30.57 37.04 -9.67
C PHE A 37 30.77 35.58 -10.13
N ASN A 38 29.89 34.66 -9.71
CA ASN A 38 29.89 33.25 -10.07
C ASN A 38 31.25 32.56 -9.85
N VAL A 39 31.95 32.92 -8.76
CA VAL A 39 33.24 32.34 -8.39
C VAL A 39 33.00 30.94 -7.82
N LYS A 40 33.53 29.93 -8.50
CA LYS A 40 33.35 28.50 -8.16
C LYS A 40 34.58 27.93 -7.45
N GLY A 41 34.39 26.79 -6.79
CA GLY A 41 35.47 26.01 -6.17
C GLY A 41 35.65 26.28 -4.67
N ALA A 42 36.83 25.92 -4.16
CA ALA A 42 37.09 25.83 -2.72
C ALA A 42 36.83 27.14 -1.96
N ILE A 43 37.12 28.30 -2.57
CA ILE A 43 36.92 29.60 -1.92
C ILE A 43 35.46 29.86 -1.56
N ARG A 44 34.51 29.51 -2.44
CA ARG A 44 33.08 29.67 -2.16
C ARG A 44 32.62 28.76 -1.02
N ILE A 45 33.21 27.58 -0.88
CA ILE A 45 32.88 26.65 0.22
C ILE A 45 33.47 27.14 1.54
N ILE A 46 34.70 27.66 1.53
CA ILE A 46 35.35 28.24 2.71
C ILE A 46 34.49 29.35 3.30
N PHE A 47 33.92 30.23 2.46
CA PHE A 47 33.03 31.29 2.95
C PHE A 47 31.59 30.81 3.18
N GLY A 48 31.07 29.91 2.35
CA GLY A 48 29.69 29.44 2.41
C GLY A 48 29.39 28.55 3.61
N LEU A 49 30.33 27.69 4.01
CA LEU A 49 30.09 26.72 5.08
C LEU A 49 29.93 27.40 6.45
N PRO A 50 30.85 28.26 6.94
CA PRO A 50 30.65 29.02 8.18
C PRO A 50 29.41 29.93 8.14
N PHE A 51 29.10 30.49 6.97
CA PHE A 51 27.90 31.30 6.78
C PHE A 51 26.61 30.50 7.03
N VAL A 52 26.54 29.25 6.59
CA VAL A 52 25.34 28.42 6.81
C VAL A 52 25.29 27.85 8.23
N ILE A 53 26.42 27.35 8.75
CA ILE A 53 26.40 26.54 9.98
C ILE A 53 26.57 27.36 11.26
N PHE A 54 26.97 28.63 11.18
CA PHE A 54 27.36 29.40 12.36
C PHE A 54 26.82 30.83 12.39
N ILE A 55 27.01 31.62 11.33
CA ILE A 55 26.79 33.08 11.38
C ILE A 55 25.36 33.50 11.78
N PRO A 56 24.28 32.98 11.16
CA PRO A 56 22.91 33.35 11.52
C PRO A 56 22.57 33.04 12.97
N GLY A 57 22.95 31.84 13.43
CA GLY A 57 22.76 31.42 14.81
C GLY A 57 23.60 32.24 15.78
N TYR A 58 24.84 32.57 15.43
CA TYR A 58 25.72 33.40 16.26
C TYR A 58 25.15 34.79 16.48
N LEU A 59 24.71 35.46 15.42
CA LEU A 59 24.12 36.79 15.53
C LEU A 59 22.78 36.77 16.29
N PHE A 60 22.00 35.68 16.16
CA PHE A 60 20.78 35.53 16.94
C PHE A 60 21.07 35.29 18.43
N ILE A 61 22.06 34.46 18.77
CA ILE A 61 22.51 34.29 20.16
C ILE A 61 23.08 35.60 20.71
N PHE A 62 23.82 36.35 19.90
CA PHE A 62 24.34 37.66 20.29
C PHE A 62 23.20 38.66 20.55
N LEU A 63 22.17 38.65 19.70
CA LEU A 63 20.97 39.46 19.89
C LEU A 63 20.23 39.14 21.20
N LEU A 64 20.11 37.85 21.54
CA LEU A 64 19.46 37.40 22.77
C LEU A 64 20.30 37.67 24.02
N PHE A 65 21.60 37.44 23.93
CA PHE A 65 22.54 37.51 25.05
C PHE A 65 23.74 38.44 24.71
N PRO A 66 23.54 39.77 24.69
CA PRO A 66 24.59 40.74 24.36
C PRO A 66 25.57 41.03 25.52
N GLY A 67 25.32 40.49 26.72
CA GLY A 67 26.10 40.75 27.93
C GLY A 67 27.26 39.76 28.16
N ASN A 68 28.27 40.19 28.92
CA ASN A 68 29.45 39.36 29.25
C ASN A 68 29.23 38.36 30.40
N GLU A 69 28.20 38.54 31.22
CA GLU A 69 27.89 37.68 32.37
C GLU A 69 26.73 36.69 32.11
N GLU A 70 26.14 36.70 30.91
CA GLU A 70 24.93 35.93 30.62
C GLU A 70 25.21 34.47 30.23
N ILE A 71 26.17 34.26 29.32
CA ILE A 71 26.58 32.94 28.81
C ILE A 71 28.07 32.92 28.53
N ASP A 72 28.72 31.79 28.77
CA ASP A 72 30.15 31.63 28.49
C ASP A 72 30.43 31.56 26.97
N ILE A 73 31.67 31.80 26.57
CA ILE A 73 32.08 31.78 25.16
C ILE A 73 31.92 30.39 24.53
N ILE A 74 32.14 29.31 25.28
CA ILE A 74 31.95 27.93 24.77
C ILE A 74 30.46 27.67 24.53
N GLU A 75 29.61 28.07 25.47
CA GLU A 75 28.15 27.94 25.36
C GLU A 75 27.61 28.76 24.20
N ARG A 76 28.10 30.00 24.04
CA ARG A 76 27.77 30.88 22.90
C ARG A 76 28.10 30.20 21.58
N ILE A 77 29.29 29.61 21.44
CA ILE A 77 29.70 28.90 20.22
C ILE A 77 28.79 27.70 19.96
N ALA A 78 28.56 26.85 20.97
CA ALA A 78 27.75 25.64 20.82
C ALA A 78 26.30 25.95 20.43
N LEU A 79 25.67 26.92 21.10
CA LEU A 79 24.31 27.35 20.79
C LEU A 79 24.20 27.98 19.40
N SER A 80 25.25 28.66 18.92
CA SER A 80 25.28 29.27 17.59
C SER A 80 25.22 28.24 16.47
N PHE A 81 25.93 27.10 16.62
CA PHE A 81 25.81 25.98 15.69
C PHE A 81 24.42 25.36 15.73
N GLY A 82 23.91 25.03 16.92
CA GLY A 82 22.59 24.43 17.08
C GLY A 82 21.48 25.31 16.50
N LEU A 83 21.56 26.62 16.73
CA LEU A 83 20.56 27.57 16.27
C LEU A 83 20.65 27.83 14.76
N SER A 84 21.85 27.87 14.16
CA SER A 84 21.97 27.94 12.70
C SER A 84 21.36 26.72 12.01
N ILE A 85 21.57 25.52 12.56
CA ILE A 85 20.97 24.27 12.07
C ILE A 85 19.44 24.33 12.12
N ALA A 86 18.85 25.07 13.06
CA ALA A 86 17.40 25.28 13.11
C ALA A 86 16.90 26.38 12.15
N ILE A 87 17.60 27.53 12.09
CA ILE A 87 17.17 28.71 11.33
C ILE A 87 17.27 28.48 9.82
N VAL A 88 18.37 27.89 9.34
CA VAL A 88 18.63 27.77 7.89
C VAL A 88 17.59 26.90 7.18
N PRO A 89 17.23 25.69 7.68
CA PRO A 89 16.17 24.89 7.07
C PRO A 89 14.82 25.59 7.09
N LEU A 90 14.51 26.38 8.12
CA LEU A 90 13.26 27.12 8.20
C LEU A 90 13.17 28.19 7.10
N VAL A 91 14.28 28.90 6.82
CA VAL A 91 14.34 29.84 5.69
C VAL A 91 14.18 29.11 4.35
N GLY A 92 14.81 27.94 4.19
CA GLY A 92 14.60 27.08 3.01
C GLY A 92 13.13 26.64 2.85
N LEU A 93 12.48 26.25 3.95
CA LEU A 93 11.07 25.87 3.95
C LEU A 93 10.17 27.03 3.54
N ILE A 94 10.43 28.24 4.05
CA ILE A 94 9.68 29.44 3.66
C ILE A 94 9.87 29.72 2.16
N LEU A 95 11.10 29.63 1.65
CA LEU A 95 11.40 29.86 0.24
C LEU A 95 10.71 28.86 -0.70
N ASN A 96 10.45 27.63 -0.24
CA ASN A 96 9.72 26.62 -1.01
C ASN A 96 8.31 27.08 -1.42
N TYR A 97 7.70 27.96 -0.63
CA TYR A 97 6.37 28.52 -0.90
C TYR A 97 6.43 29.86 -1.65
N THR A 98 7.62 30.29 -2.08
CA THR A 98 7.81 31.53 -2.85
C THR A 98 8.11 31.23 -4.32
N PRO A 99 7.81 32.16 -5.25
CA PRO A 99 8.17 32.01 -6.67
C PRO A 99 9.67 31.82 -6.93
N TRP A 100 10.53 32.20 -5.99
CA TRP A 100 11.99 32.08 -6.10
C TRP A 100 12.52 30.67 -5.78
N GLY A 101 11.72 29.83 -5.10
CA GLY A 101 12.07 28.45 -4.75
C GLY A 101 13.35 28.28 -3.92
N ILE A 102 13.72 27.01 -3.67
CA ILE A 102 14.97 26.65 -2.96
C ILE A 102 16.14 26.66 -3.96
N ARG A 103 16.54 27.86 -4.40
CA ARG A 103 17.69 28.08 -5.29
C ARG A 103 18.86 28.69 -4.52
N LEU A 104 20.08 28.49 -4.99
CA LEU A 104 21.29 29.03 -4.36
C LEU A 104 21.19 30.55 -4.09
N GLU A 105 20.84 31.31 -5.13
CA GLU A 105 20.76 32.78 -5.06
C GLU A 105 19.67 33.24 -4.09
N SER A 106 18.50 32.60 -4.16
CA SER A 106 17.35 32.87 -3.29
C SER A 106 17.69 32.60 -1.82
N VAL A 107 18.33 31.46 -1.53
CA VAL A 107 18.74 31.06 -0.18
C VAL A 107 19.83 31.99 0.37
N ALA A 108 20.88 32.24 -0.41
CA ALA A 108 21.98 33.09 0.01
C ALA A 108 21.52 34.53 0.27
N THR A 109 20.67 35.08 -0.60
CA THR A 109 20.12 36.43 -0.44
C THR A 109 19.23 36.53 0.79
N SER A 110 18.32 35.56 0.99
CA SER A 110 17.38 35.56 2.12
C SER A 110 18.11 35.43 3.46
N LEU A 111 19.08 34.52 3.55
CA LEU A 111 19.91 34.37 4.74
C LEU A 111 20.78 35.61 4.99
N SER A 112 21.30 36.24 3.94
CA SER A 112 22.10 37.47 4.10
C SER A 112 21.27 38.62 4.64
N ILE A 113 20.04 38.80 4.13
CA ILE A 113 19.09 39.79 4.66
C ILE A 113 18.82 39.52 6.15
N LEU A 114 18.54 38.26 6.50
CA LEU A 114 18.35 37.87 7.90
C LEU A 114 19.59 38.20 8.75
N VAL A 115 20.78 37.89 8.26
CA VAL A 115 22.05 38.21 8.94
C VAL A 115 22.21 39.72 9.17
N PHE A 116 21.95 40.57 8.18
CA PHE A 116 22.02 42.02 8.35
C PHE A 116 20.99 42.55 9.35
N ILE A 117 19.78 42.01 9.34
CA ILE A 117 18.73 42.35 10.31
C ILE A 117 19.17 41.97 11.73
N LEU A 118 19.60 40.72 11.93
CA LEU A 118 20.05 40.22 13.24
C LEU A 118 21.25 41.02 13.74
N ALA A 119 22.24 41.29 12.88
CA ALA A 119 23.39 42.10 13.25
C ALA A 119 23.00 43.52 13.67
N THR A 120 22.07 44.16 12.95
CA THR A 120 21.59 45.50 13.28
C THR A 120 20.93 45.53 14.66
N PHE A 121 20.01 44.60 14.93
CA PHE A 121 19.36 44.52 16.24
C PHE A 121 20.33 44.11 17.36
N ALA A 122 21.30 43.24 17.07
CA ALA A 122 22.32 42.84 18.03
C ALA A 122 23.19 44.04 18.46
N VAL A 123 23.60 44.88 17.52
CA VAL A 123 24.36 46.12 17.80
C VAL A 123 23.52 47.10 18.62
N ILE A 124 22.25 47.30 18.29
CA ILE A 124 21.33 48.17 19.06
C ILE A 124 21.24 47.68 20.52
N ARG A 125 21.04 46.37 20.71
CA ARG A 125 20.96 45.72 22.03
C ARG A 125 22.26 45.83 22.82
N TRP A 126 23.39 45.63 22.15
CA TRP A 126 24.72 45.76 22.74
C TRP A 126 25.03 47.19 23.23
N HIS A 127 24.70 48.21 22.43
CA HIS A 127 24.85 49.61 22.84
C HIS A 127 23.92 50.02 23.99
N GLY A 128 22.78 49.34 24.16
CA GLY A 128 21.84 49.55 25.26
C GLY A 128 22.37 49.12 26.63
N LEU A 129 23.47 48.35 26.69
CA LEU A 129 24.11 47.95 27.93
C LEU A 129 25.17 48.96 28.39
N GLU A 130 25.38 49.04 29.71
CA GLU A 130 26.51 49.75 30.31
C GLU A 130 27.83 49.18 29.78
N PRO A 131 28.85 50.01 29.48
CA PRO A 131 30.10 49.56 28.86
C PRO A 131 30.79 48.40 29.57
N SER A 132 30.69 48.30 30.90
CA SER A 132 31.28 47.23 31.71
C SER A 132 30.58 45.87 31.58
N LYS A 133 29.31 45.86 31.15
CA LYS A 133 28.47 44.65 31.02
C LYS A 133 28.41 44.10 29.60
N ARG A 134 29.03 44.80 28.63
CA ARG A 134 28.99 44.42 27.23
C ARG A 134 29.84 43.18 26.98
N PHE A 135 29.29 42.21 26.26
CA PHE A 135 30.10 41.10 25.75
C PHE A 135 31.12 41.64 24.75
N ILE A 136 32.38 41.31 24.98
CA ILE A 136 33.45 41.57 24.02
C ILE A 136 34.34 40.33 23.99
N ILE A 137 34.68 39.85 22.80
CA ILE A 137 35.61 38.74 22.67
C ILE A 137 36.97 39.16 23.24
N SER A 138 37.48 38.32 24.12
CA SER A 138 38.86 38.44 24.61
C SER A 138 39.56 37.10 24.43
N PHE A 139 40.77 37.15 23.87
CA PHE A 139 41.60 35.96 23.71
C PHE A 139 42.62 35.94 24.83
N GLU A 140 42.54 34.94 25.70
CA GLU A 140 43.56 34.65 26.69
C GLU A 140 44.40 33.47 26.19
N ILE A 141 45.59 33.78 25.68
CA ILE A 141 46.54 32.74 25.26
C ILE A 141 47.41 32.40 26.47
N ASN A 142 47.10 31.29 27.11
CA ASN A 142 47.93 30.70 28.17
C ASN A 142 48.80 29.60 27.56
N LEU A 143 50.11 29.73 27.68
CA LEU A 143 51.04 28.69 27.23
C LEU A 143 51.00 27.52 28.22
N PRO A 144 50.93 26.26 27.75
CA PRO A 144 50.81 25.10 28.63
C PRO A 144 52.06 24.94 29.51
N GLU A 145 51.88 24.93 30.83
CA GLU A 145 52.98 24.84 31.81
C GLU A 145 53.44 23.39 32.05
N ASN A 146 52.56 22.39 31.92
CA ASN A 146 52.85 20.99 32.19
C ASN A 146 53.02 20.14 30.92
N LYS A 147 53.79 19.05 30.99
CA LYS A 147 54.05 18.12 29.86
C LYS A 147 52.76 17.51 29.30
N VAL A 148 51.78 17.20 30.16
CA VAL A 148 50.49 16.64 29.75
C VAL A 148 49.69 17.66 28.95
N ASP A 149 49.58 18.90 29.45
CA ASP A 149 48.85 19.97 28.76
C ASP A 149 49.49 20.34 27.42
N LYS A 150 50.81 20.28 27.33
CA LYS A 150 51.54 20.48 26.07
C LYS A 150 51.22 19.39 25.05
N ILE A 151 51.16 18.12 25.47
CA ILE A 151 50.80 16.99 24.60
C ILE A 151 49.33 17.10 24.13
N LEU A 152 48.41 17.43 25.04
CA LEU A 152 47.00 17.63 24.71
C LEU A 152 46.81 18.80 23.74
N THR A 153 47.49 19.93 23.96
CA THR A 153 47.42 21.10 23.09
C THR A 153 47.97 20.80 21.69
N ILE A 154 49.12 20.10 21.59
CA ILE A 154 49.70 19.69 20.30
C ILE A 154 48.76 18.71 19.57
N SER A 155 48.16 17.76 20.29
CA SER A 155 47.24 16.78 19.72
C SER A 155 45.96 17.43 19.19
N LEU A 156 45.43 18.43 19.90
CA LEU A 156 44.29 19.22 19.48
C LEU A 156 44.60 20.05 18.22
N ILE A 157 45.75 20.74 18.19
CA ILE A 157 46.20 21.48 17.00
C ILE A 157 46.34 20.54 15.80
N PHE A 158 46.93 19.37 16.00
CA PHE A 158 47.06 18.36 14.95
C PHE A 158 45.69 17.86 14.45
N ALA A 159 44.74 17.58 15.36
CA ALA A 159 43.40 17.16 15.00
C ALA A 159 42.65 18.24 14.19
N ILE A 160 42.79 19.52 14.56
CA ILE A 160 42.21 20.65 13.83
C ILE A 160 42.82 20.75 12.42
N ILE A 161 44.14 20.67 12.32
CA ILE A 161 44.85 20.71 11.03
C ILE A 161 44.44 19.51 10.16
N LEU A 162 44.38 18.30 10.71
CA LEU A 162 43.98 17.10 9.99
C LEU A 162 42.52 17.20 9.51
N SER A 163 41.63 17.70 10.34
CA SER A 163 40.22 17.96 9.99
C SER A 163 40.12 18.95 8.83
N LEU A 164 40.87 20.06 8.88
CA LEU A 164 40.96 21.04 7.79
C LEU A 164 41.49 20.42 6.50
N ILE A 165 42.54 19.59 6.57
CA ILE A 165 43.11 18.91 5.41
C ILE A 165 42.10 17.92 4.81
N LEU A 166 41.42 17.12 5.64
CA LEU A 166 40.39 16.18 5.18
C LEU A 166 39.21 16.92 4.53
N LEU A 167 38.78 18.04 5.11
CA LEU A 167 37.74 18.88 4.54
C LEU A 167 38.18 19.43 3.17
N ILE A 168 39.39 19.97 3.06
CA ILE A 168 39.96 20.45 1.78
C ILE A 168 40.05 19.29 0.77
N TYR A 169 40.46 18.10 1.20
CA TYR A 169 40.57 16.92 0.34
C TYR A 169 39.20 16.50 -0.21
N VAL A 170 38.17 16.40 0.65
CA VAL A 170 36.80 16.07 0.25
C VAL A 170 36.21 17.12 -0.69
N ILE A 171 36.56 18.39 -0.50
CA ILE A 171 36.12 19.50 -1.36
C ILE A 171 36.83 19.52 -2.72
N THR A 172 38.14 19.22 -2.75
CA THR A 172 38.99 19.38 -3.94
C THR A 172 39.01 18.15 -4.84
N MET A 173 38.72 16.96 -4.31
CA MET A 173 38.51 15.75 -5.12
C MET A 173 37.02 15.54 -5.40
N PRO A 174 36.52 15.88 -6.60
CA PRO A 174 35.16 15.54 -6.98
C PRO A 174 35.03 14.01 -6.96
N ARG A 175 34.08 13.48 -6.19
CA ARG A 175 33.65 12.07 -6.34
C ARG A 175 33.24 11.92 -7.81
N GLU A 176 33.86 10.99 -8.55
CA GLU A 176 33.27 10.58 -9.83
C GLU A 176 31.84 10.14 -9.50
N GLY A 177 30.85 10.86 -10.06
CA GLY A 177 29.45 10.54 -9.83
C GLY A 177 29.17 9.08 -10.21
N GLU A 178 28.14 8.49 -9.61
CA GLU A 178 27.71 7.15 -9.98
C GLU A 178 27.48 7.07 -11.51
N LYS A 179 27.84 5.94 -12.11
CA LYS A 179 27.59 5.70 -13.54
C LYS A 179 26.16 5.22 -13.71
N PHE A 180 25.31 6.03 -14.32
CA PHE A 180 23.92 5.68 -14.57
C PHE A 180 23.38 6.28 -15.86
N THR A 181 22.23 5.79 -16.31
CA THR A 181 21.42 6.41 -17.35
C THR A 181 20.16 6.97 -16.72
N GLU A 182 19.76 8.18 -17.07
CA GLU A 182 18.42 8.73 -16.81
C GLU A 182 17.47 8.26 -17.89
N PHE A 183 16.29 7.80 -17.50
CA PHE A 183 15.22 7.42 -18.42
C PHE A 183 13.89 7.85 -17.83
N TYR A 184 13.14 8.64 -18.59
CA TYR A 184 11.90 9.25 -18.11
C TYR A 184 10.93 9.46 -19.27
N ILE A 185 9.67 9.67 -18.89
CA ILE A 185 8.60 10.09 -19.78
C ILE A 185 7.97 11.38 -19.23
N LEU A 186 7.59 12.29 -20.11
CA LEU A 186 6.89 13.53 -19.79
C LEU A 186 5.60 13.60 -20.59
N GLY A 187 4.60 14.31 -20.04
CA GLY A 187 3.39 14.65 -20.77
C GLY A 187 3.66 15.66 -21.89
N PRO A 188 2.65 15.99 -22.71
CA PRO A 188 2.79 16.87 -23.87
C PRO A 188 3.32 18.27 -23.55
N SER A 189 3.19 18.72 -22.31
CA SER A 189 3.67 20.03 -21.83
C SER A 189 5.15 20.05 -21.43
N GLY A 190 5.88 18.93 -21.58
CA GLY A 190 7.28 18.83 -21.18
C GLY A 190 7.48 18.71 -19.67
N LYS A 191 6.47 18.22 -18.96
CA LYS A 191 6.48 18.03 -17.51
C LYS A 191 6.02 16.63 -17.13
N ALA A 192 6.35 16.21 -15.92
CA ALA A 192 5.93 14.92 -15.38
C ALA A 192 4.45 14.91 -14.90
N GLU A 193 3.58 15.59 -15.64
CA GLU A 193 2.14 15.74 -15.40
C GLU A 193 1.38 15.66 -16.74
N ASP A 194 0.05 15.67 -16.70
CA ASP A 194 -0.82 15.71 -17.89
C ASP A 194 -0.63 14.56 -18.90
N TYR A 195 -0.36 13.35 -18.41
CA TYR A 195 -0.21 12.18 -19.28
C TYR A 195 -1.55 11.76 -19.94
N PRO A 196 -1.52 11.28 -21.21
CA PRO A 196 -2.71 10.82 -21.92
C PRO A 196 -3.19 9.45 -21.39
N THR A 197 -3.95 9.47 -20.29
CA THR A 197 -4.45 8.27 -19.61
C THR A 197 -5.85 7.84 -20.03
N ASN A 198 -6.65 8.73 -20.62
CA ASN A 198 -8.00 8.44 -21.14
C ASN A 198 -8.07 8.93 -22.59
N ILE A 199 -8.16 8.01 -23.54
CA ILE A 199 -8.09 8.34 -24.97
C ILE A 199 -9.26 7.68 -25.71
N SER A 200 -9.71 8.29 -26.80
CA SER A 200 -10.70 7.67 -27.67
C SER A 200 -10.02 6.64 -28.59
N SER A 201 -10.72 5.56 -28.93
CA SER A 201 -10.19 4.64 -29.95
C SER A 201 -9.82 5.41 -31.22
N ASN A 202 -8.62 5.13 -31.74
CA ASN A 202 -8.04 5.77 -32.92
C ASN A 202 -7.68 7.26 -32.82
N GLU A 203 -7.70 7.86 -31.62
CA GLU A 203 -7.15 9.19 -31.34
C GLU A 203 -5.62 9.16 -31.33
N THR A 204 -4.98 10.28 -31.69
CA THR A 204 -3.51 10.40 -31.68
C THR A 204 -3.08 11.23 -30.49
N GLU A 205 -2.23 10.63 -29.67
CA GLU A 205 -1.73 11.20 -28.42
C GLU A 205 -0.21 11.22 -28.41
N LYS A 206 0.37 11.99 -27.49
CA LYS A 206 1.80 12.24 -27.46
C LYS A 206 2.38 12.12 -26.05
N VAL A 207 3.62 11.66 -26.00
CA VAL A 207 4.49 11.70 -24.81
C VAL A 207 5.90 12.06 -25.25
N ILE A 208 6.68 12.61 -24.33
CA ILE A 208 8.10 12.89 -24.58
C ILE A 208 8.92 11.85 -23.83
N ILE A 209 9.80 11.14 -24.53
CA ILE A 209 10.71 10.15 -23.98
C ILE A 209 12.08 10.80 -23.85
N GLY A 210 12.66 10.77 -22.66
CA GLY A 210 13.98 11.36 -22.41
C GLY A 210 15.02 10.36 -21.94
N ILE A 211 16.26 10.55 -22.41
CA ILE A 211 17.42 9.74 -22.04
C ILE A 211 18.63 10.65 -21.79
N ALA A 212 19.29 10.47 -20.65
CA ALA A 212 20.60 11.07 -20.39
C ALA A 212 21.62 9.99 -20.01
N ASN A 213 22.83 10.09 -20.57
CA ASN A 213 23.89 9.10 -20.38
C ASN A 213 24.98 9.65 -19.46
N HIS A 214 25.13 9.07 -18.27
CA HIS A 214 26.19 9.38 -17.31
C HIS A 214 27.13 8.19 -17.05
N GLU A 215 27.25 7.27 -18.01
CA GLU A 215 27.93 5.98 -17.82
C GLU A 215 29.46 6.02 -18.02
N GLY A 216 30.01 7.21 -18.31
CA GLY A 216 31.43 7.43 -18.60
C GLY A 216 31.90 6.93 -19.97
N LYS A 217 30.99 6.37 -20.78
CA LYS A 217 31.25 5.94 -22.16
C LYS A 217 30.04 6.20 -23.05
N THR A 218 30.28 6.23 -24.36
CA THR A 218 29.21 6.34 -25.34
C THR A 218 28.40 5.04 -25.38
N ILE A 219 27.08 5.13 -25.29
CA ILE A 219 26.16 3.99 -25.31
C ILE A 219 25.14 4.17 -26.44
N ASN A 220 24.84 3.06 -27.12
CA ASN A 220 23.70 2.96 -28.02
C ASN A 220 22.51 2.48 -27.18
N TYR A 221 21.46 3.26 -27.11
CA TYR A 221 20.21 2.93 -26.44
C TYR A 221 19.16 2.55 -27.47
N THR A 222 18.30 1.62 -27.08
CA THR A 222 17.10 1.24 -27.82
C THR A 222 15.91 1.34 -26.88
N VAL A 223 14.89 2.10 -27.25
CA VAL A 223 13.61 2.16 -26.54
C VAL A 223 12.58 1.40 -27.36
N GLU A 224 11.99 0.36 -26.80
CA GLU A 224 10.86 -0.34 -27.39
C GLU A 224 9.56 0.12 -26.72
N MET A 225 8.54 0.42 -27.53
CA MET A 225 7.21 0.75 -27.04
C MET A 225 6.29 -0.44 -27.23
N TRP A 226 5.67 -0.88 -26.14
CA TRP A 226 4.81 -2.05 -26.10
C TRP A 226 3.44 -1.70 -25.52
N LEU A 227 2.38 -2.15 -26.17
CA LEU A 227 1.02 -2.08 -25.63
C LEU A 227 0.69 -3.43 -25.00
N ILE A 228 0.49 -3.46 -23.68
CA ILE A 228 0.29 -4.68 -22.92
C ILE A 228 -1.14 -4.70 -22.39
N LYS A 229 -1.86 -5.77 -22.67
CA LYS A 229 -3.14 -6.09 -22.04
C LYS A 229 -2.90 -7.17 -20.99
N TYR A 230 -3.43 -6.95 -19.80
CA TYR A 230 -3.42 -7.95 -18.74
C TYR A 230 -4.72 -8.73 -18.78
N ASN A 231 -4.72 -10.00 -18.34
CA ASN A 231 -6.00 -10.62 -18.01
C ASN A 231 -6.56 -9.84 -16.83
N SER A 232 -7.86 -9.67 -16.80
CA SER A 232 -8.52 -9.09 -15.64
C SER A 232 -9.62 -10.03 -15.18
N PHE A 233 -10.00 -9.85 -13.93
CA PHE A 233 -11.10 -10.57 -13.31
C PHE A 233 -11.72 -9.68 -12.24
N LEU A 234 -12.83 -10.11 -11.68
CA LEU A 234 -13.44 -9.40 -10.56
C LEU A 234 -12.93 -9.99 -9.24
N GLU A 235 -12.29 -9.15 -8.43
CA GLU A 235 -11.90 -9.46 -7.06
C GLU A 235 -13.02 -8.97 -6.12
N PHE A 236 -13.43 -9.84 -5.20
CA PHE A 236 -14.46 -9.57 -4.21
C PHE A 236 -13.81 -9.57 -2.83
N ASP A 237 -13.99 -8.49 -2.07
CA ASP A 237 -13.37 -8.27 -0.76
C ASP A 237 -14.25 -8.76 0.41
N GLY A 238 -15.43 -9.31 0.09
CA GLY A 238 -16.38 -9.82 1.06
C GLY A 238 -17.30 -8.76 1.68
N LYS A 239 -17.40 -7.55 1.13
CA LYS A 239 -18.19 -6.43 1.70
C LYS A 239 -19.20 -5.82 0.70
N ASN A 240 -20.45 -6.31 0.70
CA ASN A 240 -21.50 -5.78 -0.18
C ASN A 240 -21.10 -5.81 -1.67
N ASP A 241 -20.26 -6.77 -2.04
CA ASP A 241 -19.67 -6.87 -3.36
C ASP A 241 -20.48 -7.81 -4.26
N TYR A 242 -20.98 -7.27 -5.37
CA TYR A 242 -21.62 -8.06 -6.41
C TYR A 242 -21.60 -7.41 -7.78
N ALA A 243 -21.62 -8.24 -8.82
CA ALA A 243 -22.02 -7.85 -10.16
C ALA A 243 -23.48 -8.26 -10.41
N LYS A 244 -24.24 -7.40 -11.08
CA LYS A 244 -25.68 -7.58 -11.31
C LYS A 244 -26.02 -7.43 -12.78
N ALA A 245 -26.57 -8.49 -13.37
CA ALA A 245 -27.11 -8.46 -14.72
C ALA A 245 -28.64 -8.46 -14.69
N ASN A 246 -29.25 -7.53 -15.44
CA ASN A 246 -30.70 -7.45 -15.60
C ASN A 246 -31.17 -8.44 -16.68
N ILE A 247 -31.03 -9.72 -16.40
CA ILE A 247 -31.54 -10.82 -17.24
C ILE A 247 -32.80 -11.40 -16.60
N THR A 248 -33.84 -11.63 -17.39
CA THR A 248 -35.00 -12.45 -16.98
C THR A 248 -34.80 -13.83 -17.56
N ILE A 249 -34.41 -14.79 -16.74
CA ILE A 249 -34.16 -16.16 -17.20
C ILE A 249 -35.44 -16.99 -17.01
N PRO A 250 -36.16 -17.36 -18.08
CA PRO A 250 -37.18 -18.41 -17.99
C PRO A 250 -36.48 -19.75 -17.78
N TYR A 251 -37.04 -20.63 -16.93
CA TYR A 251 -36.48 -21.92 -16.46
C TYR A 251 -34.95 -21.99 -16.42
N VAL A 252 -34.40 -21.87 -15.20
CA VAL A 252 -32.99 -22.00 -14.77
C VAL A 252 -32.02 -22.48 -15.87
N PRO A 253 -30.95 -21.71 -16.19
CA PRO A 253 -29.93 -22.20 -17.10
C PRO A 253 -29.40 -23.54 -16.59
N LYS A 254 -29.44 -24.54 -17.46
CA LYS A 254 -29.07 -25.91 -17.15
C LYS A 254 -27.56 -26.09 -17.00
N THR A 255 -26.75 -25.08 -17.31
CA THR A 255 -25.35 -25.06 -16.92
C THR A 255 -24.94 -23.65 -16.55
N ILE A 256 -24.26 -23.56 -15.41
CA ILE A 256 -23.51 -22.39 -15.00
C ILE A 256 -22.05 -22.81 -14.85
N GLU A 257 -21.18 -21.98 -15.40
CA GLU A 257 -19.74 -22.17 -15.44
C GLU A 257 -19.07 -20.86 -15.04
N ALA A 258 -18.00 -20.96 -14.27
CA ALA A 258 -17.17 -19.82 -13.88
C ALA A 258 -15.75 -20.30 -13.57
N TRP A 259 -14.78 -19.42 -13.75
CA TRP A 259 -13.46 -19.59 -13.18
C TRP A 259 -13.41 -18.92 -11.82
N VAL A 260 -12.95 -19.66 -10.81
CA VAL A 260 -13.00 -19.22 -9.41
C VAL A 260 -11.64 -19.40 -8.79
N LYS A 261 -11.12 -18.33 -8.18
CA LYS A 261 -9.91 -18.34 -7.37
C LYS A 261 -10.30 -18.12 -5.92
N ALA A 262 -10.15 -19.15 -5.10
CA ALA A 262 -10.41 -19.04 -3.66
C ALA A 262 -9.38 -18.12 -3.00
N SER A 263 -9.82 -17.28 -2.06
CA SER A 263 -8.92 -16.43 -1.28
C SER A 263 -7.99 -17.25 -0.37
N GLU A 264 -6.77 -16.76 -0.18
CA GLU A 264 -5.81 -17.31 0.79
C GLU A 264 -6.16 -16.96 2.23
N ASP A 265 -6.70 -15.75 2.41
CA ASP A 265 -6.99 -15.14 3.70
C ASP A 265 -8.34 -15.57 4.25
N ASP A 266 -9.00 -16.54 3.58
CA ASP A 266 -10.05 -17.37 4.15
C ASP A 266 -9.47 -18.21 5.30
N SER A 267 -9.08 -17.58 6.40
CA SER A 267 -8.67 -18.28 7.62
C SER A 267 -9.89 -19.01 8.18
N VAL A 268 -10.12 -20.26 7.76
CA VAL A 268 -11.14 -21.14 8.35
C VAL A 268 -10.55 -21.65 9.66
N TYR A 269 -10.58 -20.81 10.70
CA TYR A 269 -10.63 -21.34 12.04
C TYR A 269 -12.07 -21.83 12.25
N SER A 270 -12.31 -23.10 11.92
CA SER A 270 -13.43 -23.85 12.47
C SER A 270 -12.85 -24.84 13.47
N LYS A 271 -12.98 -24.56 14.77
CA LYS A 271 -12.64 -25.53 15.80
C LYS A 271 -13.92 -26.22 16.25
N THR A 272 -14.05 -27.49 15.85
CA THR A 272 -14.98 -28.42 16.48
C THR A 272 -14.29 -28.94 17.73
N TYR A 273 -15.01 -28.94 18.83
CA TYR A 273 -14.47 -29.27 20.12
C TYR A 273 -14.73 -30.73 20.47
N GLU A 274 -13.67 -31.53 20.55
CA GLU A 274 -13.75 -32.91 21.06
C GLU A 274 -13.76 -32.91 22.59
N VAL A 275 -14.40 -33.92 23.19
CA VAL A 275 -14.67 -34.05 24.65
C VAL A 275 -13.40 -33.83 25.47
N GLU A 276 -12.28 -34.31 24.94
CA GLU A 276 -11.04 -34.49 25.68
C GLU A 276 -10.23 -33.18 25.84
N ASP A 277 -10.55 -32.15 25.06
CA ASP A 277 -9.86 -30.86 25.06
C ASP A 277 -10.30 -29.93 26.22
N TYR A 278 -11.34 -30.30 26.96
CA TYR A 278 -12.02 -29.45 27.95
C TYR A 278 -11.83 -29.85 29.42
N LYS A 279 -10.63 -30.34 29.77
CA LYS A 279 -10.32 -30.82 31.13
C LYS A 279 -10.41 -29.79 32.28
N LYS A 280 -10.97 -28.59 32.09
CA LYS A 280 -11.01 -27.53 33.12
C LYS A 280 -12.32 -26.77 33.31
N LEU A 281 -13.42 -27.08 32.62
CA LEU A 281 -14.68 -26.32 32.76
C LEU A 281 -15.88 -27.25 32.85
N GLY A 282 -16.44 -27.42 34.06
CA GLY A 282 -17.75 -28.03 34.27
C GLY A 282 -17.87 -29.55 34.06
N GLU A 283 -19.06 -30.09 34.36
CA GLU A 283 -19.41 -31.48 34.03
C GLU A 283 -19.62 -31.59 32.52
N VAL A 284 -18.86 -32.47 31.87
CA VAL A 284 -19.01 -32.79 30.45
C VAL A 284 -19.85 -34.06 30.34
N TYR A 285 -20.88 -34.05 29.50
CA TYR A 285 -21.71 -35.22 29.26
C TYR A 285 -22.16 -35.31 27.80
N ASN A 286 -22.61 -36.50 27.41
CA ASN A 286 -23.12 -36.77 26.06
C ASN A 286 -24.64 -36.68 26.07
N ASP A 287 -25.20 -35.76 25.30
CA ASP A 287 -26.63 -35.67 25.01
C ASP A 287 -26.84 -35.96 23.52
N SER A 288 -27.53 -37.06 23.23
CA SER A 288 -27.95 -37.42 21.87
C SER A 288 -26.80 -37.50 20.84
N GLY A 289 -25.61 -37.93 21.26
CA GLY A 289 -24.43 -38.06 20.40
C GLY A 289 -23.57 -36.80 20.32
N ASN A 290 -23.98 -35.72 20.98
CA ASN A 290 -23.25 -34.45 21.05
C ASN A 290 -22.69 -34.20 22.45
N ILE A 291 -21.56 -33.52 22.49
CA ILE A 291 -20.82 -33.23 23.71
C ILE A 291 -21.34 -31.92 24.28
N VAL A 292 -21.88 -31.96 25.49
CA VAL A 292 -22.48 -30.81 26.16
C VAL A 292 -21.66 -30.44 27.39
N VAL A 293 -21.40 -29.15 27.57
CA VAL A 293 -20.68 -28.61 28.72
C VAL A 293 -21.66 -27.86 29.62
N ARG A 294 -21.75 -28.28 30.89
CA ARG A 294 -22.48 -27.54 31.93
C ARG A 294 -21.51 -26.60 32.64
N ALA A 295 -21.61 -25.29 32.42
CA ALA A 295 -20.91 -24.31 33.26
C ALA A 295 -21.55 -24.27 34.67
N VAL A 296 -20.73 -24.24 35.74
CA VAL A 296 -21.22 -24.15 37.13
C VAL A 296 -20.67 -22.88 37.80
N GLU A 297 -21.61 -22.01 38.15
CA GLU A 297 -21.66 -20.83 39.06
C GLU A 297 -20.49 -19.83 39.20
N GLY A 298 -20.80 -18.55 38.91
CA GLY A 298 -20.08 -17.34 39.34
C GLY A 298 -20.50 -16.08 38.56
N GLU A 299 -20.53 -14.90 39.21
CA GLU A 299 -20.92 -13.60 38.61
C GLU A 299 -20.01 -13.15 37.44
N ILE A 300 -18.82 -13.73 37.31
CA ILE A 300 -17.73 -13.21 36.47
C ILE A 300 -17.72 -13.85 35.05
N GLY A 301 -18.47 -14.94 34.83
CA GLY A 301 -18.48 -15.69 33.56
C GLY A 301 -17.17 -16.42 33.28
N TYR A 302 -17.25 -17.59 32.63
CA TYR A 302 -16.07 -18.41 32.33
C TYR A 302 -15.63 -18.27 30.89
N ILE A 303 -14.35 -17.97 30.66
CA ILE A 303 -13.77 -17.98 29.31
C ILE A 303 -13.62 -19.43 28.85
N ILE A 304 -14.39 -19.81 27.85
CA ILE A 304 -14.39 -21.14 27.24
C ILE A 304 -13.45 -21.25 26.04
N ASP A 305 -13.11 -20.12 25.41
CA ASP A 305 -12.12 -20.07 24.32
C ASP A 305 -11.51 -18.67 24.15
N LYS A 306 -10.30 -18.64 23.59
CA LYS A 306 -9.59 -17.43 23.17
C LYS A 306 -9.06 -17.61 21.76
N ILE A 307 -9.58 -16.83 20.82
CA ILE A 307 -9.19 -16.89 19.42
C ILE A 307 -8.32 -15.68 19.10
N LYS A 308 -7.14 -15.95 18.54
CA LYS A 308 -6.29 -14.90 17.97
C LYS A 308 -6.55 -14.82 16.49
N VAL A 309 -6.98 -13.65 16.02
CA VAL A 309 -7.09 -13.35 14.60
C VAL A 309 -5.68 -13.07 14.06
N PRO A 310 -5.24 -13.74 12.97
CA PRO A 310 -3.93 -13.52 12.39
C PRO A 310 -3.73 -12.05 12.00
N LYS A 311 -2.51 -11.55 12.19
CA LYS A 311 -2.12 -10.22 11.70
C LYS A 311 -2.19 -10.22 10.17
N GLY A 312 -2.81 -9.21 9.59
CA GLY A 312 -3.02 -9.12 8.13
C GLY A 312 -4.42 -9.57 7.68
N PHE A 313 -5.23 -10.17 8.55
CA PHE A 313 -6.61 -10.50 8.22
C PHE A 313 -7.44 -9.22 8.05
N ASN A 314 -7.94 -9.00 6.84
CA ASN A 314 -8.90 -7.96 6.50
C ASN A 314 -10.20 -8.64 6.07
N GLY A 315 -11.29 -8.43 6.81
CA GLY A 315 -12.55 -9.04 6.41
C GLY A 315 -13.60 -9.18 7.50
N PRO A 316 -14.79 -9.67 7.11
CA PRO A 316 -15.88 -9.89 8.03
C PRO A 316 -15.61 -11.07 9.00
N PHE A 317 -16.20 -10.98 10.19
CA PHE A 317 -16.24 -12.03 11.20
C PHE A 317 -17.66 -12.13 11.78
N VAL A 318 -18.16 -13.36 11.94
CA VAL A 318 -19.42 -13.65 12.63
C VAL A 318 -19.24 -14.86 13.54
N LEU A 319 -19.72 -14.76 14.77
CA LEU A 319 -19.80 -15.88 15.70
C LEU A 319 -21.19 -16.53 15.62
N SER A 320 -21.24 -17.83 15.39
CA SER A 320 -22.47 -18.62 15.41
C SER A 320 -22.46 -19.60 16.57
N ILE A 321 -23.51 -19.59 17.39
CA ILE A 321 -23.64 -20.46 18.57
C ILE A 321 -25.00 -21.15 18.53
N LEU A 322 -25.02 -22.45 18.79
CA LEU A 322 -26.23 -23.22 19.07
C LEU A 322 -26.31 -23.48 20.58
N SER A 323 -27.43 -23.21 21.22
CA SER A 323 -27.46 -23.26 22.69
C SER A 323 -28.83 -23.55 23.23
N LYS A 324 -28.87 -24.10 24.44
CA LYS A 324 -30.09 -24.47 25.16
C LYS A 324 -30.00 -23.94 26.60
N VAL A 325 -31.04 -23.26 27.07
CA VAL A 325 -31.15 -22.82 28.46
C VAL A 325 -32.06 -23.76 29.24
N ASP A 326 -31.69 -24.05 30.48
CA ASP A 326 -32.52 -24.84 31.39
C ASP A 326 -33.58 -23.96 32.07
N ASN A 327 -34.64 -24.57 32.58
CA ASN A 327 -35.70 -23.85 33.31
C ASN A 327 -35.20 -23.06 34.53
N ASN A 328 -34.04 -23.44 35.07
CA ASN A 328 -33.46 -22.87 36.30
C ASN A 328 -32.21 -22.02 36.02
N THR A 329 -32.00 -21.52 34.80
CA THR A 329 -30.85 -20.66 34.50
C THR A 329 -30.88 -19.39 35.35
N LEU A 330 -29.94 -19.28 36.29
CA LEU A 330 -29.89 -18.23 37.33
C LEU A 330 -29.33 -16.88 36.84
N ASN A 331 -28.72 -16.82 35.65
CA ASN A 331 -28.10 -15.60 35.11
C ASN A 331 -28.88 -15.09 33.88
N GLU A 332 -29.08 -13.78 33.79
CA GLU A 332 -29.67 -13.17 32.59
C GLU A 332 -28.79 -13.38 31.36
N SER A 333 -27.47 -13.33 31.48
CA SER A 333 -26.56 -13.60 30.37
C SER A 333 -26.31 -15.10 30.27
N VAL A 334 -26.26 -15.64 29.05
CA VAL A 334 -26.03 -17.06 28.79
C VAL A 334 -24.65 -17.27 28.17
N TRP A 335 -24.34 -16.51 27.12
CA TRP A 335 -23.00 -16.46 26.56
C TRP A 335 -22.70 -15.04 26.08
N LYS A 336 -21.42 -14.70 26.02
CA LYS A 336 -20.93 -13.39 25.56
C LYS A 336 -19.61 -13.56 24.81
N ALA A 337 -19.45 -12.87 23.71
CA ALA A 337 -18.20 -12.69 23.01
C ALA A 337 -17.69 -11.26 23.21
N GLU A 338 -16.41 -11.12 23.50
CA GLU A 338 -15.70 -9.86 23.59
C GLU A 338 -14.54 -9.85 22.59
N ILE A 339 -14.46 -8.81 21.77
CA ILE A 339 -13.43 -8.67 20.74
C ILE A 339 -12.52 -7.50 21.12
N TYR A 340 -11.24 -7.80 21.24
CA TYR A 340 -10.19 -6.87 21.60
C TYR A 340 -9.29 -6.58 20.40
N GLU A 341 -8.96 -5.32 20.17
CA GLU A 341 -7.89 -4.90 19.27
C GLU A 341 -6.68 -4.51 20.13
N GLY A 342 -5.62 -5.32 20.09
CA GLY A 342 -4.56 -5.25 21.09
C GLY A 342 -5.09 -5.53 22.50
N LYS A 343 -5.13 -4.50 23.37
CA LYS A 343 -5.69 -4.60 24.74
C LYS A 343 -7.02 -3.87 24.90
N LYS A 344 -7.53 -3.22 23.86
CA LYS A 344 -8.75 -2.38 23.93
C LYS A 344 -9.96 -3.19 23.49
N LEU A 345 -10.99 -3.25 24.32
CA LEU A 345 -12.28 -3.85 23.96
C LEU A 345 -12.94 -3.00 22.85
N LYS A 346 -13.21 -3.62 21.69
CA LYS A 346 -13.79 -2.97 20.50
C LYS A 346 -15.26 -3.32 20.34
N TRP A 347 -15.61 -4.59 20.50
CA TRP A 347 -16.99 -5.06 20.38
C TRP A 347 -17.35 -6.08 21.45
N THR A 348 -18.64 -6.15 21.74
CA THR A 348 -19.23 -7.17 22.62
C THR A 348 -20.56 -7.60 22.04
N TYR A 349 -20.86 -8.89 22.13
CA TYR A 349 -22.17 -9.43 21.78
C TYR A 349 -22.47 -10.64 22.64
N GLY A 350 -23.69 -10.79 23.11
CA GLY A 350 -24.07 -11.92 23.92
C GLY A 350 -25.56 -12.18 23.83
N MET A 351 -25.95 -13.37 24.26
CA MET A 351 -27.35 -13.78 24.30
C MET A 351 -27.80 -13.88 25.75
N LYS A 352 -28.98 -13.33 26.04
CA LYS A 352 -29.62 -13.48 27.34
C LYS A 352 -30.57 -14.67 27.42
N ALA A 353 -30.81 -15.19 28.62
CA ALA A 353 -31.69 -16.32 28.86
C ALA A 353 -33.15 -16.04 28.44
N ASN A 354 -33.61 -14.80 28.59
CA ASN A 354 -34.95 -14.37 28.17
C ASN A 354 -35.10 -14.16 26.65
N GLU A 355 -34.00 -14.21 25.89
CA GLU A 355 -34.04 -14.15 24.42
C GLU A 355 -34.26 -15.52 23.76
N TYR A 356 -34.33 -16.60 24.56
CA TYR A 356 -34.65 -17.93 24.06
C TYR A 356 -36.17 -18.07 23.90
N GLU A 357 -36.60 -18.57 22.75
CA GLU A 357 -38.03 -18.80 22.45
C GLU A 357 -38.66 -19.86 23.37
N SER A 358 -37.90 -20.89 23.75
CA SER A 358 -38.33 -21.93 24.69
C SER A 358 -37.15 -22.51 25.45
N ALA A 359 -37.33 -22.72 26.75
CA ALA A 359 -36.36 -23.43 27.59
C ALA A 359 -36.31 -24.92 27.21
N ASN A 360 -35.15 -25.54 27.40
CA ASN A 360 -34.84 -26.93 27.07
C ASN A 360 -34.92 -27.27 25.56
N LEU A 361 -34.90 -26.27 24.67
CA LEU A 361 -34.78 -26.45 23.22
C LEU A 361 -33.50 -25.78 22.69
N TYR A 362 -32.77 -26.45 21.79
CA TYR A 362 -31.62 -25.85 21.11
C TYR A 362 -32.05 -24.76 20.13
N GLN A 363 -31.37 -23.62 20.17
CA GLN A 363 -31.64 -22.45 19.33
C GLN A 363 -30.35 -21.89 18.76
N TYR A 364 -30.40 -21.46 17.51
CA TYR A 364 -29.26 -20.90 16.80
C TYR A 364 -29.23 -19.37 16.93
N LYS A 365 -28.06 -18.82 17.19
CA LYS A 365 -27.86 -17.37 17.28
C LYS A 365 -26.57 -16.96 16.58
N GLU A 366 -26.67 -15.97 15.71
CA GLU A 366 -25.52 -15.33 15.05
C GLU A 366 -25.23 -13.97 15.69
N SER A 367 -23.95 -13.63 15.79
CA SER A 367 -23.52 -12.28 16.11
C SER A 367 -23.74 -11.31 14.93
N PRO A 368 -23.72 -9.99 15.19
CA PRO A 368 -23.47 -9.01 14.14
C PRO A 368 -22.18 -9.32 13.41
N THR A 369 -22.09 -8.88 12.15
CA THR A 369 -20.84 -8.95 11.38
C THR A 369 -19.89 -7.87 11.87
N TRP A 370 -18.73 -8.29 12.37
CA TRP A 370 -17.61 -7.40 12.70
C TRP A 370 -16.64 -7.35 11.51
N PHE A 371 -16.06 -6.19 11.24
CA PHE A 371 -15.05 -6.04 10.18
C PHE A 371 -13.69 -5.78 10.81
N PHE A 372 -12.74 -6.66 10.56
CA PHE A 372 -11.36 -6.48 10.98
C PHE A 372 -10.58 -5.79 9.88
N ASP A 373 -9.85 -4.73 10.23
CA ASP A 373 -8.89 -4.08 9.36
C ASP A 373 -7.52 -4.74 9.57
N ALA A 374 -6.83 -5.12 8.50
CA ALA A 374 -5.54 -5.83 8.57
C ALA A 374 -4.44 -5.13 9.41
N SER A 375 -4.67 -3.87 9.82
CA SER A 375 -3.80 -3.08 10.69
C SER A 375 -3.61 -3.65 12.10
N GLY A 376 -4.62 -4.34 12.64
CA GLY A 376 -4.65 -4.77 14.04
C GLY A 376 -4.42 -6.26 14.26
N SER A 377 -3.98 -6.63 15.47
CA SER A 377 -4.14 -8.01 15.97
C SER A 377 -5.38 -8.07 16.85
N TYR A 378 -6.33 -8.94 16.52
CA TYR A 378 -7.56 -9.08 17.29
C TYR A 378 -7.53 -10.34 18.18
N GLU A 379 -8.07 -10.22 19.39
CA GLU A 379 -8.30 -11.34 20.32
C GLU A 379 -9.79 -11.42 20.65
N ILE A 380 -10.40 -12.58 20.44
CA ILE A 380 -11.81 -12.84 20.73
C ILE A 380 -11.86 -13.75 21.95
N LYS A 381 -12.60 -13.33 22.98
CA LYS A 381 -12.86 -14.12 24.19
C LYS A 381 -14.32 -14.49 24.24
N ILE A 382 -14.63 -15.76 24.44
CA ILE A 382 -16.01 -16.23 24.58
C ILE A 382 -16.23 -16.66 26.02
N TYR A 383 -17.26 -16.10 26.62
CA TYR A 383 -17.70 -16.31 28.00
C TYR A 383 -19.02 -17.05 28.04
N VAL A 384 -19.20 -17.87 29.06
CA VAL A 384 -20.46 -18.56 29.38
C VAL A 384 -20.84 -18.28 30.83
N TYR A 385 -22.14 -18.20 31.08
CA TYR A 385 -22.72 -17.81 32.36
C TYR A 385 -23.87 -18.76 32.75
N GLY A 386 -24.02 -19.01 34.05
CA GLY A 386 -25.13 -19.79 34.61
C GLY A 386 -25.08 -21.30 34.30
N VAL A 387 -26.16 -22.00 34.66
CA VAL A 387 -26.39 -23.41 34.29
C VAL A 387 -27.04 -23.44 32.91
N VAL A 388 -26.22 -23.72 31.90
CA VAL A 388 -26.58 -23.69 30.48
C VAL A 388 -25.92 -24.87 29.80
N ASP A 389 -26.67 -25.55 28.94
CA ASP A 389 -26.15 -26.53 28.00
C ASP A 389 -25.75 -25.80 26.71
N LEU A 390 -24.45 -25.55 26.58
CA LEU A 390 -23.92 -24.86 25.42
C LEU A 390 -23.38 -25.88 24.41
N TYR A 391 -23.97 -25.92 23.21
CA TYR A 391 -23.44 -26.68 22.08
C TYR A 391 -22.78 -25.74 21.08
N ILE A 392 -21.47 -25.54 21.21
CA ILE A 392 -20.75 -24.73 20.24
C ILE A 392 -20.54 -25.55 18.97
N ASP A 393 -21.57 -25.55 18.12
CA ASP A 393 -21.58 -26.23 16.82
C ASP A 393 -20.37 -25.83 15.98
N LYS A 394 -20.10 -24.52 15.90
CA LYS A 394 -19.05 -23.98 15.04
C LYS A 394 -18.62 -22.58 15.45
N ILE A 395 -17.41 -22.41 16.01
CA ILE A 395 -16.77 -21.08 15.97
C ILE A 395 -16.14 -20.93 14.60
N SER A 396 -16.58 -19.97 13.80
CA SER A 396 -16.04 -19.72 12.45
C SER A 396 -15.50 -18.31 12.34
N ILE A 397 -14.27 -18.16 11.88
CA ILE A 397 -13.90 -16.98 11.11
C ILE A 397 -14.50 -17.22 9.71
N MET A 398 -15.61 -16.56 9.38
CA MET A 398 -16.25 -16.67 8.06
C MET A 398 -15.89 -15.47 7.18
N ALA A 399 -15.16 -15.72 6.10
CA ALA A 399 -15.64 -15.18 4.83
C ALA A 399 -16.92 -15.96 4.49
N LYS A 400 -18.08 -15.29 4.50
CA LYS A 400 -19.39 -15.94 4.28
C LYS A 400 -19.51 -16.41 2.82
N ARG A 401 -20.58 -17.16 2.55
CA ARG A 401 -20.87 -17.85 1.28
C ARG A 401 -20.93 -16.90 0.08
N GLY A 402 -20.26 -17.21 -1.02
CA GLY A 402 -20.48 -16.54 -2.30
C GLY A 402 -21.59 -17.20 -3.12
N ALA A 403 -22.13 -16.50 -4.12
CA ALA A 403 -23.07 -17.12 -5.07
C ALA A 403 -22.93 -16.56 -6.49
N ILE A 404 -23.22 -17.41 -7.48
CA ILE A 404 -23.37 -17.02 -8.88
C ILE A 404 -24.75 -17.47 -9.35
N GLY A 405 -25.49 -16.56 -9.99
CA GLY A 405 -26.84 -16.87 -10.46
C GLY A 405 -27.89 -16.80 -9.35
N ARG A 406 -27.62 -16.08 -8.26
CA ARG A 406 -28.60 -15.94 -7.17
C ARG A 406 -29.67 -14.93 -7.56
N ASN A 407 -30.91 -15.32 -7.36
CA ASN A 407 -32.06 -14.42 -7.41
C ASN A 407 -32.77 -14.52 -6.05
N TRP A 408 -33.16 -13.40 -5.43
CA TRP A 408 -33.89 -13.44 -4.16
C TRP A 408 -35.37 -13.19 -4.41
N PRO A 409 -36.30 -13.98 -3.81
CA PRO A 409 -36.11 -15.07 -2.84
C PRO A 409 -35.93 -16.47 -3.49
N ASN A 410 -35.43 -16.52 -4.73
CA ASN A 410 -35.62 -17.61 -5.69
C ASN A 410 -34.28 -18.18 -6.18
N GLU A 411 -33.78 -19.23 -5.52
CA GLU A 411 -32.66 -20.10 -5.92
C GLU A 411 -31.29 -19.44 -6.15
N ALA A 412 -30.25 -20.24 -5.92
CA ALA A 412 -28.89 -19.91 -6.32
C ALA A 412 -28.34 -21.08 -7.14
N LEU A 413 -27.90 -20.77 -8.35
CA LEU A 413 -27.44 -21.77 -9.32
C LEU A 413 -26.14 -22.44 -8.89
N MET A 414 -25.23 -21.62 -8.34
CA MET A 414 -23.98 -22.06 -7.74
C MET A 414 -23.75 -21.25 -6.46
N VAL A 415 -23.48 -21.93 -5.35
CA VAL A 415 -23.03 -21.28 -4.11
C VAL A 415 -21.70 -21.85 -3.67
N PHE A 416 -20.93 -21.02 -2.98
CA PHE A 416 -19.62 -21.37 -2.46
C PHE A 416 -19.62 -21.23 -0.94
N ASP A 417 -18.96 -22.15 -0.23
CA ASP A 417 -18.75 -22.07 1.21
C ASP A 417 -17.32 -22.41 1.57
N GLY A 418 -16.66 -21.52 2.32
CA GLY A 418 -15.30 -21.75 2.79
C GLY A 418 -15.27 -22.87 3.82
N LYS A 419 -14.54 -23.96 3.52
CA LYS A 419 -14.32 -25.09 4.43
C LYS A 419 -12.82 -25.28 4.70
N LYS A 420 -12.48 -26.08 5.71
CA LYS A 420 -11.09 -26.42 6.05
C LYS A 420 -10.30 -26.98 4.86
N ASN A 421 -10.97 -27.76 4.01
CA ASN A 421 -10.35 -28.43 2.87
C ASN A 421 -10.30 -27.58 1.59
N GLY A 422 -10.84 -26.36 1.62
CA GLY A 422 -10.97 -25.50 0.44
C GLY A 422 -12.36 -24.89 0.31
N LEU A 423 -12.67 -24.36 -0.86
CA LEU A 423 -13.97 -23.77 -1.16
C LEU A 423 -14.93 -24.85 -1.67
N GLN A 424 -15.97 -25.16 -0.88
CA GLN A 424 -16.97 -26.18 -1.23
C GLN A 424 -18.02 -25.58 -2.16
N ILE A 425 -18.43 -26.36 -3.15
CA ILE A 425 -19.48 -25.96 -4.11
C ILE A 425 -20.81 -26.57 -3.68
N GLY A 426 -21.87 -25.79 -3.78
CA GLY A 426 -23.23 -26.23 -3.53
C GLY A 426 -24.24 -25.51 -4.41
N TYR A 427 -25.50 -25.71 -4.09
CA TYR A 427 -26.61 -25.01 -4.71
C TYR A 427 -27.75 -24.76 -3.71
N LEU A 428 -28.59 -23.78 -4.02
CA LEU A 428 -29.84 -23.54 -3.29
C LEU A 428 -31.01 -23.78 -4.23
N THR A 429 -31.88 -24.72 -3.87
CA THR A 429 -33.11 -25.02 -4.62
C THR A 429 -34.33 -24.69 -3.76
N LYS A 430 -35.38 -24.15 -4.39
CA LYS A 430 -36.70 -23.95 -3.79
C LYS A 430 -37.71 -24.81 -4.54
N MET A 431 -38.28 -25.76 -3.83
CA MET A 431 -39.31 -26.65 -4.37
C MET A 431 -40.66 -25.94 -4.44
N GLU A 432 -41.57 -26.42 -5.29
CA GLU A 432 -42.92 -25.88 -5.46
C GLU A 432 -43.73 -25.87 -4.15
N ASN A 433 -43.50 -26.85 -3.28
CA ASN A 433 -44.10 -26.92 -1.94
C ASN A 433 -43.58 -25.85 -0.96
N GLY A 434 -42.71 -24.94 -1.42
CA GLY A 434 -42.13 -23.86 -0.65
C GLY A 434 -40.88 -24.23 0.14
N LYS A 435 -40.51 -25.52 0.21
CA LYS A 435 -39.31 -25.98 0.92
C LYS A 435 -38.04 -25.49 0.21
N GLN A 436 -37.10 -24.95 0.99
CA GLN A 436 -35.77 -24.56 0.52
C GLN A 436 -34.72 -25.50 1.12
N SER A 437 -33.72 -25.90 0.33
CA SER A 437 -32.58 -26.68 0.83
C SER A 437 -31.27 -26.19 0.19
N TYR A 438 -30.25 -26.01 1.05
CA TYR A 438 -28.87 -25.86 0.62
C TYR A 438 -28.25 -27.25 0.56
N GLU A 439 -27.91 -27.69 -0.65
CA GLU A 439 -27.25 -28.96 -0.86
C GLU A 439 -25.80 -28.71 -1.27
N TRP A 440 -24.88 -29.55 -0.78
CA TRP A 440 -23.45 -29.36 -0.97
C TRP A 440 -22.84 -30.61 -1.60
N PHE A 441 -22.04 -30.41 -2.64
CA PHE A 441 -21.21 -31.48 -3.17
C PHE A 441 -20.04 -31.73 -2.21
N ASN A 442 -19.63 -32.98 -2.05
CA ASN A 442 -18.42 -33.37 -1.33
C ASN A 442 -17.14 -33.13 -2.17
N SER A 443 -17.08 -31.96 -2.81
CA SER A 443 -16.02 -31.52 -3.73
C SER A 443 -15.56 -30.12 -3.37
N TYR A 444 -14.26 -29.88 -3.45
CA TYR A 444 -13.61 -28.66 -2.96
C TYR A 444 -12.66 -28.09 -4.01
N ILE A 445 -12.69 -26.79 -4.19
CA ILE A 445 -11.68 -26.02 -4.94
C ILE A 445 -10.52 -25.77 -3.97
N PRO A 446 -9.28 -26.14 -4.32
CA PRO A 446 -8.13 -25.94 -3.44
C PRO A 446 -7.76 -24.46 -3.31
N ARG A 447 -6.98 -24.14 -2.28
CA ARG A 447 -6.45 -22.80 -2.01
C ARG A 447 -5.00 -22.69 -2.44
N ASP A 448 -4.76 -22.92 -3.71
CA ASP A 448 -3.41 -22.93 -4.30
C ASP A 448 -3.08 -21.63 -5.05
N LYS A 449 -3.90 -20.60 -4.84
CA LYS A 449 -3.88 -19.28 -5.50
C LYS A 449 -4.13 -19.31 -7.00
N LYS A 450 -4.70 -20.38 -7.54
CA LYS A 450 -4.98 -20.51 -8.96
C LYS A 450 -6.48 -20.44 -9.23
N PHE A 451 -6.80 -20.05 -10.46
CA PHE A 451 -8.14 -20.18 -10.97
C PHE A 451 -8.44 -21.65 -11.29
N HIS A 452 -9.60 -22.10 -10.83
CA HIS A 452 -10.17 -23.40 -11.18
C HIS A 452 -11.46 -23.20 -11.95
N GLN A 453 -11.68 -24.00 -13.00
CA GLN A 453 -12.95 -24.00 -13.70
C GLN A 453 -13.96 -24.78 -12.84
N VAL A 454 -15.10 -24.16 -12.55
CA VAL A 454 -16.19 -24.77 -11.80
C VAL A 454 -17.43 -24.80 -12.66
N VAL A 455 -18.04 -25.98 -12.78
CA VAL A 455 -19.27 -26.15 -13.58
C VAL A 455 -20.32 -26.90 -12.78
N VAL A 456 -21.52 -26.33 -12.73
CA VAL A 456 -22.72 -27.02 -12.23
C VAL A 456 -23.71 -27.16 -13.37
N THR A 457 -24.05 -28.40 -13.71
CA THR A 457 -25.10 -28.72 -14.68
C THR A 457 -26.35 -29.19 -13.97
N PHE A 458 -27.53 -28.86 -14.48
CA PHE A 458 -28.80 -29.37 -14.01
C PHE A 458 -29.62 -29.95 -15.16
N ASP A 459 -30.01 -31.23 -15.06
CA ASP A 459 -30.90 -31.87 -16.02
C ASP A 459 -31.72 -32.97 -15.34
N ASN A 460 -33.03 -33.00 -15.62
CA ASN A 460 -33.97 -34.03 -15.14
C ASN A 460 -33.89 -34.31 -13.61
N GLY A 461 -33.81 -33.25 -12.80
CA GLY A 461 -33.72 -33.38 -11.34
C GLY A 461 -32.33 -33.78 -10.80
N ILE A 462 -31.31 -33.87 -11.67
CA ILE A 462 -29.95 -34.24 -11.30
C ILE A 462 -29.05 -33.02 -11.47
N LYS A 463 -28.40 -32.59 -10.38
CA LYS A 463 -27.31 -31.60 -10.43
C LYS A 463 -25.98 -32.33 -10.45
N LYS A 464 -25.07 -31.94 -11.35
CA LYS A 464 -23.71 -32.48 -11.44
C LYS A 464 -22.68 -31.37 -11.28
N CYS A 465 -21.62 -31.66 -10.55
CA CYS A 465 -20.49 -30.77 -10.34
C CYS A 465 -19.27 -31.28 -11.11
N TYR A 466 -18.56 -30.34 -11.73
CA TYR A 466 -17.27 -30.57 -12.39
C TYR A 466 -16.28 -29.52 -11.88
N ILE A 467 -15.01 -29.92 -11.73
CA ILE A 467 -13.90 -29.02 -11.44
C ILE A 467 -12.77 -29.35 -12.40
N ASP A 468 -12.24 -28.33 -13.08
CA ASP A 468 -11.15 -28.41 -14.06
C ASP A 468 -11.43 -29.42 -15.19
N GLY A 469 -12.62 -29.34 -15.79
CA GLY A 469 -13.05 -30.25 -16.85
C GLY A 469 -13.43 -31.67 -16.38
N GLU A 470 -13.24 -32.02 -15.11
CA GLU A 470 -13.42 -33.38 -14.59
C GLU A 470 -14.69 -33.51 -13.74
N PHE A 471 -15.46 -34.57 -13.98
CA PHE A 471 -16.66 -34.88 -13.19
C PHE A 471 -16.29 -35.20 -11.74
N LYS A 472 -17.04 -34.62 -10.79
CA LYS A 472 -16.84 -34.87 -9.38
C LYS A 472 -18.00 -35.63 -8.74
N GLU A 473 -19.21 -35.12 -8.88
CA GLU A 473 -20.36 -35.68 -8.17
C GLU A 473 -21.68 -35.36 -8.87
N ALA A 474 -22.71 -36.18 -8.58
CA ALA A 474 -24.08 -35.97 -9.00
C ALA A 474 -25.03 -36.14 -7.80
N ILE A 475 -25.94 -35.19 -7.61
CA ILE A 475 -26.97 -35.24 -6.56
C ILE A 475 -28.33 -35.20 -7.24
N LYS A 476 -29.23 -36.10 -6.83
CA LYS A 476 -30.62 -36.15 -7.28
C LYS A 476 -31.51 -35.40 -6.29
N ILE A 477 -32.34 -34.50 -6.80
CA ILE A 477 -33.28 -33.70 -6.01
C ILE A 477 -34.67 -34.35 -6.10
N GLU A 478 -35.37 -34.40 -4.97
CA GLU A 478 -36.77 -34.85 -4.90
C GLU A 478 -37.73 -33.66 -4.97
N GLY A 479 -38.88 -33.81 -5.62
CA GLY A 479 -39.90 -32.77 -5.79
C GLY A 479 -39.71 -31.89 -7.03
N GLU A 480 -40.76 -31.13 -7.36
CA GLU A 480 -40.75 -30.18 -8.48
C GLU A 480 -40.11 -28.85 -8.05
N MET A 481 -39.30 -28.27 -8.93
CA MET A 481 -38.62 -26.99 -8.66
C MET A 481 -39.47 -25.83 -9.13
N LEU A 482 -39.54 -24.78 -8.33
CA LEU A 482 -40.34 -23.61 -8.64
C LEU A 482 -39.71 -22.78 -9.76
N GLU A 483 -40.53 -22.25 -10.67
CA GLU A 483 -40.06 -21.35 -11.71
C GLU A 483 -39.51 -20.05 -11.08
N CYS A 484 -38.23 -19.76 -11.37
CA CYS A 484 -37.55 -18.62 -10.79
C CYS A 484 -37.46 -17.47 -11.80
N SER A 485 -38.21 -16.38 -11.58
CA SER A 485 -38.07 -15.13 -12.32
C SER A 485 -37.30 -14.09 -11.50
N GLY A 486 -36.28 -13.44 -12.05
CA GLY A 486 -35.61 -12.29 -11.44
C GLY A 486 -34.16 -12.09 -11.89
N LYS A 487 -33.48 -11.11 -11.26
CA LYS A 487 -32.18 -10.59 -11.70
C LYS A 487 -31.05 -11.51 -11.28
N LEU A 488 -29.99 -11.59 -12.10
CA LEU A 488 -28.83 -12.40 -11.81
C LEU A 488 -27.76 -11.62 -11.04
N ILE A 489 -27.24 -12.24 -9.98
CA ILE A 489 -26.19 -11.69 -9.11
C ILE A 489 -24.98 -12.65 -9.11
N ILE A 490 -23.77 -12.08 -9.18
CA ILE A 490 -22.46 -12.74 -9.10
C ILE A 490 -21.71 -12.13 -7.91
N GLY A 491 -21.10 -12.95 -7.04
CA GLY A 491 -20.40 -12.48 -5.84
C GLY A 491 -21.28 -12.57 -4.60
N GLY A 492 -22.32 -11.75 -4.51
CA GLY A 492 -23.48 -11.98 -3.63
C GLY A 492 -24.11 -10.73 -2.98
N ASP A 493 -25.36 -10.85 -2.52
CA ASP A 493 -26.19 -9.73 -1.99
C ASP A 493 -26.48 -9.82 -0.48
N TYR A 494 -26.41 -11.04 0.09
CA TYR A 494 -26.61 -11.32 1.54
C TYR A 494 -25.48 -12.15 2.15
N SER A 495 -24.62 -12.68 1.29
CA SER A 495 -23.48 -13.51 1.63
C SER A 495 -22.50 -13.24 0.50
N TYR A 496 -21.30 -12.76 0.83
CA TYR A 496 -20.36 -12.19 -0.13
C TYR A 496 -19.27 -13.18 -0.43
N PHE A 497 -18.99 -13.38 -1.72
CA PHE A 497 -17.80 -14.11 -2.14
C PHE A 497 -16.54 -13.35 -1.72
N PHE A 498 -15.47 -14.10 -1.44
CA PHE A 498 -14.15 -13.55 -1.16
C PHE A 498 -13.13 -14.26 -2.04
N GLY A 499 -12.42 -13.50 -2.89
CA GLY A 499 -11.51 -14.01 -3.90
C GLY A 499 -11.84 -13.53 -5.31
N GLY A 500 -11.31 -14.23 -6.32
CA GLY A 500 -11.48 -13.88 -7.73
C GLY A 500 -12.56 -14.70 -8.43
N ILE A 501 -13.42 -14.04 -9.22
CA ILE A 501 -14.30 -14.70 -10.20
C ILE A 501 -13.96 -14.17 -11.59
N ASP A 502 -13.79 -15.09 -12.53
CA ASP A 502 -13.56 -14.82 -13.93
C ASP A 502 -14.51 -15.64 -14.83
N ASP A 503 -14.71 -15.15 -16.06
CA ASP A 503 -15.16 -15.95 -17.21
C ASP A 503 -16.45 -16.76 -16.93
N VAL A 504 -17.47 -16.01 -16.48
CA VAL A 504 -18.79 -16.53 -16.08
C VAL A 504 -19.68 -16.74 -17.29
N ARG A 505 -20.25 -17.94 -17.41
CA ARG A 505 -21.06 -18.39 -18.55
C ARG A 505 -22.35 -19.05 -18.09
N LEU A 506 -23.41 -18.82 -18.85
CA LEU A 506 -24.73 -19.41 -18.64
C LEU A 506 -25.20 -20.13 -19.89
N TYR A 507 -25.76 -21.33 -19.75
CA TYR A 507 -26.31 -22.10 -20.86
C TYR A 507 -27.74 -22.57 -20.58
N ASN A 508 -28.60 -22.53 -21.62
CA ASN A 508 -29.98 -23.04 -21.57
C ASN A 508 -30.08 -24.56 -21.72
N ARG A 509 -28.94 -25.27 -21.71
CA ARG A 509 -28.85 -26.72 -21.82
C ARG A 509 -27.77 -27.27 -20.89
N ALA A 510 -27.93 -28.53 -20.49
CA ALA A 510 -26.87 -29.20 -19.75
C ALA A 510 -25.73 -29.52 -20.72
N LEU A 511 -24.53 -29.04 -20.40
CA LEU A 511 -23.33 -29.40 -21.16
C LEU A 511 -22.94 -30.85 -20.87
N THR A 512 -22.42 -31.53 -21.89
CA THR A 512 -21.83 -32.86 -21.71
C THR A 512 -20.45 -32.76 -21.06
N ALA A 513 -19.99 -33.84 -20.41
CA ALA A 513 -18.65 -33.88 -19.82
C ALA A 513 -17.53 -33.53 -20.83
N ASN A 514 -17.68 -33.94 -22.10
CA ASN A 514 -16.72 -33.60 -23.14
C ASN A 514 -16.74 -32.11 -23.49
N GLU A 515 -17.92 -31.50 -23.60
CA GLU A 515 -18.02 -30.05 -23.84
C GLU A 515 -17.42 -29.24 -22.68
N ILE A 516 -17.66 -29.65 -21.43
CA ILE A 516 -17.08 -29.02 -20.25
C ILE A 516 -15.55 -29.11 -20.27
N LYS A 517 -15.00 -30.28 -20.62
CA LYS A 517 -13.55 -30.47 -20.78
C LYS A 517 -12.98 -29.65 -21.94
N GLN A 518 -13.71 -29.49 -23.04
CA GLN A 518 -13.28 -28.60 -24.13
C GLN A 518 -13.30 -27.13 -23.70
N ASN A 519 -14.31 -26.69 -22.95
CA ASN A 519 -14.34 -25.34 -22.38
C ASN A 519 -13.13 -25.09 -21.46
N TYR A 520 -12.75 -26.07 -20.63
CA TYR A 520 -11.56 -25.99 -19.77
C TYR A 520 -10.27 -25.77 -20.56
N LEU A 521 -10.15 -26.43 -21.72
CA LEU A 521 -9.01 -26.32 -22.63
C LEU A 521 -9.05 -25.05 -23.51
N GLY A 522 -10.02 -24.16 -23.31
CA GLY A 522 -10.20 -22.93 -24.08
C GLY A 522 -11.02 -23.08 -25.37
N ASN A 523 -11.49 -24.27 -25.70
CA ASN A 523 -12.37 -24.53 -26.85
C ASN A 523 -13.85 -24.32 -26.48
N VAL A 524 -14.19 -23.09 -26.12
CA VAL A 524 -15.50 -22.74 -25.54
C VAL A 524 -16.63 -22.95 -26.55
N THR A 525 -17.61 -23.78 -26.18
CA THR A 525 -18.83 -23.94 -26.99
C THR A 525 -19.78 -22.77 -26.79
N THR A 526 -20.30 -22.19 -27.87
CA THR A 526 -21.35 -21.14 -27.80
C THR A 526 -22.76 -21.70 -27.95
N LYS A 527 -22.90 -23.00 -28.25
CA LYS A 527 -24.19 -23.64 -28.48
C LYS A 527 -25.02 -23.63 -27.20
N GLY A 528 -26.17 -22.94 -27.24
CA GLY A 528 -27.08 -22.82 -26.09
C GLY A 528 -26.57 -21.85 -25.01
N MET A 529 -25.53 -21.07 -25.28
CA MET A 529 -25.05 -20.02 -24.38
C MET A 529 -26.04 -18.85 -24.36
N ILE A 530 -26.34 -18.35 -23.16
CA ILE A 530 -27.26 -17.25 -22.92
C ILE A 530 -26.50 -15.93 -22.71
N ALA A 531 -25.42 -15.98 -21.91
CA ALA A 531 -24.59 -14.84 -21.57
C ALA A 531 -23.17 -15.30 -21.26
N TRP A 532 -22.20 -14.43 -21.54
CA TRP A 532 -20.79 -14.65 -21.23
C TRP A 532 -20.12 -13.36 -20.77
N TRP A 533 -19.76 -13.29 -19.49
CA TRP A 533 -18.96 -12.20 -18.94
C TRP A 533 -17.53 -12.68 -18.77
N SER A 534 -16.64 -12.26 -19.67
CA SER A 534 -15.23 -12.65 -19.65
C SER A 534 -14.37 -11.84 -18.68
N PHE A 535 -14.95 -10.81 -18.05
CA PHE A 535 -14.30 -9.86 -17.14
C PHE A 535 -12.91 -9.36 -17.61
N ASN A 536 -12.77 -9.09 -18.91
CA ASN A 536 -11.51 -8.69 -19.53
C ASN A 536 -11.43 -7.17 -19.82
N GLU A 537 -12.37 -6.40 -19.29
CA GLU A 537 -12.39 -4.94 -19.42
C GLU A 537 -11.31 -4.28 -18.56
N GLY A 538 -11.13 -4.75 -17.33
CA GLY A 538 -10.15 -4.22 -16.37
C GLY A 538 -10.45 -2.82 -15.85
N TYR A 539 -11.61 -2.23 -16.16
CA TYR A 539 -12.00 -0.89 -15.69
C TYR A 539 -13.51 -0.63 -15.69
N GLY A 540 -13.90 0.42 -14.97
CA GLY A 540 -15.26 0.94 -14.98
C GLY A 540 -16.22 0.10 -14.14
N SER A 541 -17.52 0.33 -14.28
CA SER A 541 -18.56 -0.31 -13.47
C SER A 541 -19.47 -1.23 -14.30
N ILE A 542 -19.06 -1.61 -15.50
CA ILE A 542 -19.84 -2.45 -16.41
C ILE A 542 -18.94 -3.56 -16.94
N ALA A 543 -19.33 -4.81 -16.71
CA ALA A 543 -18.84 -5.97 -17.41
C ALA A 543 -19.79 -6.30 -18.57
N HIS A 544 -19.25 -6.40 -19.78
CA HIS A 544 -20.01 -6.59 -21.00
C HIS A 544 -20.27 -8.08 -21.22
N ASP A 545 -21.47 -8.36 -21.69
CA ASP A 545 -21.82 -9.68 -22.20
C ASP A 545 -21.22 -9.84 -23.61
N SER A 546 -20.38 -10.86 -23.80
CA SER A 546 -19.67 -11.13 -25.05
C SER A 546 -20.54 -11.81 -26.10
N VAL A 547 -21.74 -12.27 -25.76
CA VAL A 547 -22.63 -13.01 -26.67
C VAL A 547 -23.99 -12.33 -26.83
N GLY A 548 -24.52 -11.75 -25.76
CA GLY A 548 -25.83 -11.11 -25.75
C GLY A 548 -25.76 -9.61 -25.47
N SER A 549 -26.78 -9.13 -24.76
CA SER A 549 -26.90 -7.73 -24.32
C SER A 549 -27.07 -7.61 -22.81
N TYR A 550 -26.76 -8.66 -22.07
CA TYR A 550 -27.00 -8.74 -20.62
C TYR A 550 -25.80 -8.24 -19.83
N ASN A 551 -25.36 -7.00 -20.07
CA ASN A 551 -24.23 -6.41 -19.34
C ASN A 551 -24.49 -6.42 -17.82
N ALA A 552 -23.45 -6.71 -17.04
CA ALA A 552 -23.49 -6.70 -15.59
C ALA A 552 -22.96 -5.38 -15.04
N THR A 553 -23.70 -4.74 -14.13
CA THR A 553 -23.25 -3.57 -13.37
C THR A 553 -22.53 -4.02 -12.11
N LEU A 554 -21.36 -3.46 -11.84
CA LEU A 554 -20.52 -3.77 -10.69
C LEU A 554 -20.86 -2.90 -9.48
N TYR A 555 -20.90 -3.52 -8.29
CA TYR A 555 -21.12 -2.87 -7.01
C TYR A 555 -20.09 -3.42 -6.01
N GLY A 556 -19.26 -2.56 -5.42
CA GLY A 556 -18.28 -2.92 -4.40
C GLY A 556 -17.02 -3.64 -4.93
N CYS A 557 -17.20 -4.71 -5.71
CA CYS A 557 -16.12 -5.47 -6.33
C CYS A 557 -15.23 -4.62 -7.24
N GLU A 558 -13.94 -4.99 -7.31
CA GLU A 558 -12.92 -4.27 -8.06
C GLU A 558 -12.33 -5.12 -9.19
N TRP A 559 -11.78 -4.44 -10.20
CA TRP A 559 -11.00 -5.09 -11.24
C TRP A 559 -9.61 -5.42 -10.70
N ALA A 560 -9.24 -6.69 -10.78
CA ALA A 560 -7.87 -7.14 -10.55
C ALA A 560 -7.26 -7.64 -11.85
N ILE A 561 -5.92 -7.65 -11.92
CA ILE A 561 -5.15 -8.08 -13.09
C ILE A 561 -4.33 -9.33 -12.76
N ASP A 562 -4.23 -10.26 -13.71
CA ASP A 562 -3.42 -11.48 -13.58
C ASP A 562 -2.68 -11.84 -14.87
N GLY A 563 -1.37 -11.65 -14.88
CA GLY A 563 -0.51 -11.98 -16.03
C GLY A 563 -0.79 -11.18 -17.31
N ILE A 564 0.09 -11.31 -18.29
CA ILE A 564 -0.07 -10.67 -19.59
C ILE A 564 -1.03 -11.51 -20.45
N ALA A 565 -2.17 -10.93 -20.84
CA ALA A 565 -3.08 -11.53 -21.81
C ALA A 565 -2.51 -11.41 -23.22
N ASP A 566 -2.17 -10.19 -23.61
CA ASP A 566 -1.67 -9.85 -24.95
C ASP A 566 -0.59 -8.78 -24.83
N MET A 567 0.36 -8.78 -25.77
CA MET A 567 1.40 -7.77 -25.85
C MET A 567 1.70 -7.45 -27.31
N TRP A 568 1.58 -6.19 -27.71
CA TRP A 568 1.80 -5.74 -29.08
C TRP A 568 2.96 -4.77 -29.19
N PHE A 569 3.87 -5.05 -30.12
CA PHE A 569 4.98 -4.15 -30.42
C PHE A 569 4.45 -2.92 -31.16
N MET A 570 4.66 -1.73 -30.60
CA MET A 570 4.20 -0.48 -31.22
C MET A 570 5.29 0.18 -32.04
N ASP A 571 6.48 0.35 -31.48
CA ASP A 571 7.56 1.03 -32.19
C ASP A 571 8.92 0.81 -31.50
N LYS A 572 9.99 1.25 -32.16
CA LYS A 572 11.34 1.23 -31.62
C LYS A 572 12.11 2.50 -32.00
N ILE A 573 12.81 3.07 -31.04
CA ILE A 573 13.69 4.23 -31.22
C ILE A 573 15.11 3.83 -30.83
N GLU A 574 16.09 4.13 -31.68
CA GLU A 574 17.50 3.90 -31.40
C GLU A 574 18.24 5.25 -31.34
N VAL A 575 19.05 5.46 -30.30
CA VAL A 575 19.85 6.67 -30.14
C VAL A 575 21.23 6.36 -29.58
N LYS A 576 22.26 7.01 -30.11
CA LYS A 576 23.63 6.92 -29.60
C LYS A 576 23.97 8.18 -28.84
N LEU A 577 24.27 8.05 -27.54
CA LEU A 577 24.54 9.17 -26.66
C LEU A 577 25.93 9.09 -26.07
N ASN A 578 26.70 10.18 -26.20
CA ASN A 578 27.95 10.36 -25.47
C ASN A 578 27.66 10.57 -23.98
N SER A 579 28.60 10.18 -23.11
CA SER A 579 28.41 10.41 -21.68
C SER A 579 28.62 11.87 -21.31
N THR A 580 27.69 12.43 -20.53
CA THR A 580 27.74 13.78 -19.96
C THR A 580 28.00 13.70 -18.46
N LYS A 581 28.64 14.72 -17.87
CA LYS A 581 28.83 14.80 -16.42
C LYS A 581 27.60 15.42 -15.77
N VAL A 582 27.15 14.84 -14.66
CA VAL A 582 26.06 15.40 -13.84
C VAL A 582 26.52 16.72 -13.20
N ASN A 583 25.72 17.78 -13.35
CA ASN A 583 26.00 19.08 -12.72
C ASN A 583 24.85 19.47 -11.79
N ILE A 584 25.03 19.18 -10.49
CA ILE A 584 24.03 19.46 -9.45
C ILE A 584 23.83 20.96 -9.13
N GLU A 585 24.67 21.85 -9.66
CA GLU A 585 24.53 23.30 -9.44
C GLU A 585 23.68 24.00 -10.50
N LYS A 586 23.37 23.33 -11.63
CA LYS A 586 22.61 23.93 -12.74
C LYS A 586 21.17 23.45 -12.70
N GLU A 587 20.29 24.24 -13.34
CA GLU A 587 18.96 23.75 -13.68
C GLU A 587 19.10 22.49 -14.56
N TRP A 588 18.19 21.56 -14.34
CA TRP A 588 18.15 20.32 -15.10
C TRP A 588 17.85 20.64 -16.57
N GLU A 589 18.68 20.12 -17.47
CA GLU A 589 18.53 20.27 -18.91
C GLU A 589 18.51 18.87 -19.54
N PRO A 590 17.55 18.58 -20.44
CA PRO A 590 17.50 17.28 -21.10
C PRO A 590 18.69 17.09 -22.03
N GLN A 591 19.35 15.93 -21.95
CA GLN A 591 20.40 15.58 -22.92
C GLN A 591 19.79 15.20 -24.28
N TRP A 592 18.74 14.39 -24.26
CA TRP A 592 18.03 13.94 -25.46
C TRP A 592 16.58 13.64 -25.10
N GLU A 593 15.68 14.13 -25.94
CA GLU A 593 14.25 13.91 -25.85
C GLU A 593 13.70 13.56 -27.23
N TYR A 594 12.64 12.77 -27.25
CA TYR A 594 11.92 12.38 -28.46
C TYR A 594 10.42 12.45 -28.22
N GLU A 595 9.73 13.22 -29.06
CA GLU A 595 8.27 13.29 -29.04
C GLU A 595 7.69 12.05 -29.75
N TYR A 596 7.18 11.12 -28.97
CA TYR A 596 6.55 9.91 -29.47
C TYR A 596 5.04 10.10 -29.58
N SER A 597 4.52 10.05 -30.81
CA SER A 597 3.09 10.05 -31.10
C SER A 597 2.59 8.63 -31.28
N PHE A 598 1.48 8.29 -30.64
CA PHE A 598 0.89 6.96 -30.73
C PHE A 598 -0.63 7.01 -30.90
N LYS A 599 -1.18 5.89 -31.38
CA LYS A 599 -2.60 5.69 -31.63
C LYS A 599 -2.95 4.25 -31.27
N ILE A 600 -4.05 4.04 -30.55
CA ILE A 600 -4.49 2.71 -30.15
C ILE A 600 -5.88 2.45 -30.73
N ASN A 601 -6.02 1.37 -31.49
CA ASN A 601 -7.28 0.97 -32.14
C ASN A 601 -8.07 -0.09 -31.36
N LYS A 602 -7.54 -0.55 -30.22
CA LYS A 602 -8.18 -1.55 -29.34
C LYS A 602 -8.80 -0.83 -28.14
N LYS A 603 -10.02 -1.21 -27.78
CA LYS A 603 -10.69 -0.73 -26.56
C LYS A 603 -10.25 -1.59 -25.37
N GLY A 604 -10.11 -0.99 -24.21
CA GLY A 604 -9.57 -1.69 -23.03
C GLY A 604 -8.74 -0.81 -22.11
N LEU A 605 -8.35 -1.39 -20.98
CA LEU A 605 -7.24 -0.89 -20.18
C LEU A 605 -5.94 -1.55 -20.64
N PHE A 606 -4.93 -0.74 -20.92
CA PHE A 606 -3.62 -1.21 -21.35
C PHE A 606 -2.52 -0.55 -20.55
N LYS A 607 -1.40 -1.26 -20.40
CA LYS A 607 -0.12 -0.66 -19.98
C LYS A 607 0.68 -0.35 -21.25
N LEU A 608 0.91 0.92 -21.52
CA LEU A 608 1.87 1.38 -22.52
C LEU A 608 3.26 1.41 -21.87
N ALA A 609 4.07 0.40 -22.16
CA ALA A 609 5.41 0.24 -21.60
C ALA A 609 6.49 0.78 -22.55
N PHE A 610 7.47 1.46 -21.98
CA PHE A 610 8.68 1.96 -22.65
C PHE A 610 9.85 1.21 -22.05
N LEU A 611 10.43 0.29 -22.82
CA LEU A 611 11.50 -0.60 -22.38
C LEU A 611 12.84 -0.10 -22.93
N LEU A 612 13.73 0.34 -22.06
CA LEU A 612 15.07 0.80 -22.43
C LEU A 612 16.07 -0.35 -22.39
N PHE A 613 16.80 -0.55 -23.49
CA PHE A 613 17.89 -1.51 -23.60
C PHE A 613 19.21 -0.80 -23.93
N LYS A 614 20.33 -1.38 -23.47
CA LYS A 614 21.69 -0.99 -23.88
C LYS A 614 22.11 -1.87 -25.06
N GLY A 615 22.21 -1.29 -26.25
CA GLY A 615 22.51 -1.99 -27.50
C GLY A 615 21.28 -2.17 -28.38
N LYS A 616 21.47 -2.85 -29.51
CA LYS A 616 20.40 -3.15 -30.46
C LYS A 616 19.53 -4.28 -29.95
N THR A 617 18.24 -4.19 -30.24
CA THR A 617 17.28 -5.27 -30.02
C THR A 617 16.82 -5.87 -31.35
N GLU A 618 16.12 -7.00 -31.25
CA GLU A 618 15.49 -7.67 -32.38
C GLU A 618 14.50 -6.76 -33.13
N ASN A 619 14.12 -7.18 -34.34
CA ASN A 619 13.13 -6.47 -35.14
C ASN A 619 11.78 -7.17 -35.01
N PHE A 620 10.77 -6.40 -34.61
CA PHE A 620 9.38 -6.84 -34.53
C PHE A 620 8.57 -6.13 -35.60
N GLN A 621 7.52 -6.78 -36.10
CA GLN A 621 6.54 -6.09 -36.92
C GLN A 621 5.59 -5.29 -36.03
N LYS A 622 5.27 -4.07 -36.45
CA LYS A 622 4.35 -3.18 -35.75
C LYS A 622 2.96 -3.83 -35.65
N TRP A 623 2.40 -3.79 -34.45
CA TRP A 623 1.14 -4.43 -34.05
C TRP A 623 1.12 -5.96 -34.10
N GLN A 624 2.26 -6.61 -34.33
CA GLN A 624 2.34 -8.05 -34.17
C GLN A 624 2.34 -8.39 -32.68
N GLU A 625 1.56 -9.41 -32.33
CA GLU A 625 1.42 -9.90 -30.97
C GLU A 625 2.60 -10.78 -30.60
N PHE A 626 3.21 -10.49 -29.46
CA PHE A 626 4.33 -11.23 -28.89
C PHE A 626 4.24 -11.17 -27.37
N VAL A 627 3.80 -12.26 -26.75
CA VAL A 627 3.74 -12.37 -25.29
C VAL A 627 5.10 -12.89 -24.78
N ASP A 628 5.88 -12.00 -24.16
CA ASP A 628 7.17 -12.33 -23.53
C ASP A 628 7.41 -11.50 -22.26
N GLU A 629 7.00 -12.03 -21.11
CA GLU A 629 7.19 -11.40 -19.81
C GLU A 629 8.67 -11.14 -19.48
N LYS A 630 9.56 -12.05 -19.89
CA LYS A 630 11.00 -11.92 -19.63
C LYS A 630 11.58 -10.71 -20.34
N ARG A 631 10.98 -10.25 -21.43
CA ARG A 631 11.46 -9.05 -22.14
C ARG A 631 11.35 -7.79 -21.30
N ILE A 632 10.29 -7.69 -20.49
CA ILE A 632 10.09 -6.59 -19.54
C ILE A 632 11.13 -6.69 -18.43
N GLU A 633 11.32 -7.88 -17.86
CA GLU A 633 12.31 -8.13 -16.80
C GLU A 633 13.75 -7.86 -17.24
N ASN A 634 14.07 -8.14 -18.51
CA ASN A 634 15.39 -7.95 -19.09
C ASN A 634 15.65 -6.51 -19.56
N ALA A 635 14.65 -5.63 -19.53
CA ALA A 635 14.86 -4.22 -19.84
C ALA A 635 15.82 -3.59 -18.83
N TYR A 636 16.75 -2.77 -19.32
CA TYR A 636 17.68 -2.06 -18.44
C TYR A 636 16.95 -1.04 -17.55
N ARG A 637 15.91 -0.39 -18.10
CA ARG A 637 14.93 0.41 -17.35
C ARG A 637 13.56 0.33 -18.00
N GLU A 638 12.52 0.56 -17.21
CA GLU A 638 11.13 0.63 -17.67
C GLU A 638 10.50 1.96 -17.21
N CYS A 639 9.76 2.59 -18.11
CA CYS A 639 8.72 3.56 -17.78
C CYS A 639 7.39 3.06 -18.35
N HIS A 640 6.25 3.44 -17.78
CA HIS A 640 4.96 3.05 -18.35
C HIS A 640 3.84 4.03 -18.02
N LEU A 641 2.76 3.93 -18.79
CA LEU A 641 1.48 4.60 -18.56
C LEU A 641 0.35 3.59 -18.58
N TRP A 642 -0.62 3.74 -17.70
CA TRP A 642 -1.91 3.06 -17.81
C TRP A 642 -2.84 3.89 -18.69
N ILE A 643 -3.30 3.30 -19.80
CA ILE A 643 -4.11 3.97 -20.81
C ILE A 643 -5.45 3.25 -20.93
N LYS A 644 -6.52 4.02 -20.74
CA LYS A 644 -7.89 3.60 -20.97
C LYS A 644 -8.36 4.09 -22.33
N VAL A 645 -8.71 3.15 -23.20
CA VAL A 645 -9.17 3.43 -24.57
C VAL A 645 -10.68 3.18 -24.67
N ARG A 646 -11.46 4.22 -24.96
CA ARG A 646 -12.94 4.17 -25.02
C ARG A 646 -13.51 3.91 -26.42
#